data_AF-A0A7V9MT93-F1
#
_entry.id   AF-A0A7V9MT93-F1
#
_cell.length_a   1.000
_cell.length_b   1.000
_cell.length_c   1.000
_cell.angle_alpha   90.00
_cell.angle_beta   90.00
_cell.angle_gamma   90.00
#
_symmetry.space_group_name_H-M   'P 1'
#
loop_
_entity.id
_entity.type
_entity.pdbx_description
1 polymer ?
#
loop_
_entity_poly.entity_id
_entity_poly.type
_entity_poly.pdbx_seq_one_letter_code
_entity_poly.pdbx_strand_id
1 'polypeptide(L)'
;MQLVSAFSPPQTVPAVPAAAPKTNLWILNSWRDLILYVGTPLLLIPMFALAQARWSAQDIYVFVAAFGAMGHHLPGMIRAYGDRALFERFRWRFIFAPIFLVAVCIAFTWWGLKGIILAVFFWGVWHGMMQTYGFCRIYDAKLGSFAPLTRRLDLATCAVWFATAVLLSSERMTDTLETYYASGGPYIAPWFLHGAQQVMLFGAITVSVLFIVNFSWMWARGKRPNPVKLALLVTSIGFWWFCNNGVTNILAGIALFEVFHDVQYLSLVWIYNRNRVEKDSSIGGFMRFIFRRSGSLVGLYIGLVFAYGALGYFNERLQVDTIKRALTGVVAASGLLHFYYDGFIWKVRERSTRESLGLTGGVEAAGAKTFMPSWLLHGFKWVAIFVIPLGALWIGQTRGPAPEAERNGWVVADLPTGATQRFDYAGSLAKAGRHDEAIQQYQIGLGFDPNDGTAHYSLATLLLSKSKVDEAAGHIEQSLRLDPHNGEFRSNYAYLLESLGRKNEAVGHYEAATRLSPKSAKVRYNYAMFLAREGKLDQAIVEFQEAVRNKPDYADAECDLATALYQKGDLESAKTHFLETVRLDPKRATAYNNLGTVYFRQGHISQAITQFNEALRVQPQFQAAVQNLQRASEEASRLQAGGSTPP
;
A
#
# COMPACT_ATOMS: atom_id res chain seq x y z
N MET A 1 -2.28 -74.07 -60.59
CA MET A 1 -0.95 -74.38 -60.03
C MET A 1 0.06 -73.53 -60.79
N GLN A 2 0.60 -72.46 -60.20
CA GLN A 2 1.95 -71.93 -60.46
C GLN A 2 2.23 -70.70 -59.58
N LEU A 3 2.92 -70.99 -58.48
CA LEU A 3 3.92 -70.23 -57.71
C LEU A 3 3.96 -68.70 -57.82
N VAL A 4 3.57 -68.07 -56.70
CA VAL A 4 3.96 -66.71 -56.31
C VAL A 4 5.44 -66.71 -55.96
N SER A 5 6.26 -65.90 -56.66
CA SER A 5 7.61 -65.60 -56.20
C SER A 5 7.55 -64.54 -55.09
N ALA A 6 7.90 -64.94 -53.88
CA ALA A 6 8.39 -64.03 -52.87
C ALA A 6 9.62 -63.29 -53.43
N PHE A 7 9.78 -62.01 -53.11
CA PHE A 7 10.85 -61.10 -53.55
C PHE A 7 10.60 -60.29 -54.84
N SER A 8 9.61 -59.39 -54.80
CA SER A 8 9.70 -58.10 -55.50
C SER A 8 10.08 -57.02 -54.47
N PRO A 9 11.08 -56.17 -54.72
CA PRO A 9 11.44 -55.10 -53.79
C PRO A 9 10.28 -54.09 -53.68
N PRO A 10 9.97 -53.59 -52.46
CA PRO A 10 8.97 -52.55 -52.31
C PRO A 10 9.42 -51.31 -53.09
N GLN A 11 8.57 -50.84 -54.00
CA GLN A 11 8.72 -49.53 -54.62
C GLN A 11 8.79 -48.49 -53.50
N THR A 12 9.98 -47.95 -53.26
CA THR A 12 10.18 -46.82 -52.36
C THR A 12 9.62 -45.60 -53.07
N VAL A 13 8.40 -45.21 -52.68
CA VAL A 13 7.93 -43.85 -52.90
C VAL A 13 9.00 -42.94 -52.28
N PRO A 14 9.58 -41.97 -53.01
CA PRO A 14 10.52 -41.05 -52.41
C PRO A 14 9.81 -40.37 -51.24
N ALA A 15 10.37 -40.51 -50.04
CA ALA A 15 9.87 -39.84 -48.86
C ALA A 15 9.77 -38.36 -49.20
N VAL A 16 8.53 -37.84 -49.22
CA VAL A 16 8.30 -36.39 -49.20
C VAL A 16 9.17 -35.88 -48.05
N PRO A 17 10.14 -34.98 -48.28
CA PRO A 17 10.95 -34.46 -47.20
C PRO A 17 9.99 -33.91 -46.16
N ALA A 18 10.05 -34.43 -44.93
CA ALA A 18 9.24 -33.95 -43.84
C ALA A 18 9.41 -32.43 -43.80
N ALA A 19 8.35 -31.70 -44.16
CA ALA A 19 8.40 -30.25 -44.25
C ALA A 19 9.01 -29.73 -42.94
N ALA A 20 10.07 -28.92 -43.06
CA ALA A 20 10.72 -28.32 -41.90
C ALA A 20 9.62 -27.73 -40.98
N PRO A 21 9.62 -28.05 -39.67
CA PRO A 21 8.53 -27.66 -38.79
C PRO A 21 8.34 -26.14 -38.89
N LYS A 22 7.13 -25.71 -39.27
CA LYS A 22 6.80 -24.29 -39.41
C LYS A 22 7.18 -23.57 -38.12
N THR A 23 8.10 -22.61 -38.22
CA THR A 23 8.50 -21.74 -37.11
C THR A 23 7.27 -21.00 -36.60
N ASN A 24 6.77 -21.40 -35.43
CA ASN A 24 5.66 -20.74 -34.78
C ASN A 24 6.20 -19.53 -34.01
N LEU A 25 5.84 -18.32 -34.43
CA LEU A 25 6.26 -17.08 -33.77
C LEU A 25 5.55 -16.82 -32.44
N TRP A 26 4.44 -17.51 -32.20
CA TRP A 26 3.47 -17.15 -31.17
C TRP A 26 3.52 -18.15 -30.01
N ILE A 27 3.32 -17.64 -28.80
CA ILE A 27 3.12 -18.44 -27.58
C ILE A 27 1.79 -19.17 -27.70
N LEU A 28 0.72 -18.43 -28.02
CA LEU A 28 -0.61 -18.97 -28.27
C LEU A 28 -0.91 -18.93 -29.76
N ASN A 29 -1.31 -17.77 -30.27
CA ASN A 29 -1.56 -17.46 -31.66
C ASN A 29 -1.49 -15.94 -31.86
N SER A 30 -1.51 -15.50 -33.12
CA SER A 30 -1.33 -14.08 -33.46
C SER A 30 -2.25 -13.13 -32.71
N TRP A 31 -3.56 -13.35 -32.74
CA TRP A 31 -4.49 -12.42 -32.13
C TRP A 31 -4.43 -12.45 -30.59
N ARG A 32 -4.28 -13.63 -29.99
CA ARG A 32 -4.26 -13.77 -28.52
C ARG A 32 -3.01 -13.15 -27.92
N ASP A 33 -1.85 -13.39 -28.52
CA ASP A 33 -0.60 -12.79 -28.05
C ASP A 33 -0.64 -11.27 -28.20
N LEU A 34 -1.18 -10.77 -29.33
CA LEU A 34 -1.34 -9.33 -29.54
C LEU A 34 -2.30 -8.68 -28.54
N ILE A 35 -3.40 -9.33 -28.15
CA ILE A 35 -4.36 -8.75 -27.19
C ILE A 35 -3.92 -8.92 -25.74
N LEU A 36 -3.43 -10.10 -25.36
CA LEU A 36 -3.18 -10.48 -23.96
C LEU A 36 -1.76 -10.17 -23.48
N TYR A 37 -0.79 -10.07 -24.40
CA TYR A 37 0.62 -9.85 -24.02
C TYR A 37 1.13 -8.48 -24.46
N VAL A 38 0.78 -8.04 -25.66
CA VAL A 38 1.34 -6.81 -26.25
C VAL A 38 0.41 -5.61 -26.05
N GLY A 39 -0.85 -5.73 -26.48
CA GLY A 39 -1.81 -4.64 -26.64
C GLY A 39 -2.77 -4.45 -25.45
N THR A 40 -2.62 -5.23 -24.38
CA THR A 40 -3.42 -5.07 -23.15
C THR A 40 -3.38 -3.63 -22.61
N PRO A 41 -2.24 -2.90 -22.60
CA PRO A 41 -2.22 -1.49 -22.20
C PRO A 41 -3.21 -0.59 -22.97
N LEU A 42 -3.41 -0.84 -24.26
CA LEU A 42 -4.32 -0.05 -25.11
C LEU A 42 -5.79 -0.22 -24.72
N LEU A 43 -6.13 -1.34 -24.07
CA LEU A 43 -7.47 -1.59 -23.52
C LEU A 43 -7.58 -1.06 -22.09
N LEU A 44 -6.54 -1.25 -21.28
CA LEU A 44 -6.55 -0.88 -19.87
C LEU A 44 -6.61 0.63 -19.66
N ILE A 45 -5.81 1.43 -20.38
CA ILE A 45 -5.78 2.89 -20.20
C ILE A 45 -7.17 3.53 -20.32
N PRO A 46 -7.94 3.33 -21.41
CA PRO A 46 -9.28 3.93 -21.53
C PRO A 46 -10.28 3.35 -20.53
N MET A 47 -10.22 2.04 -20.25
CA MET A 47 -11.08 1.42 -19.22
C MET A 47 -10.84 2.02 -17.84
N PHE A 48 -9.58 2.25 -17.49
CA PHE A 48 -9.19 2.80 -16.21
C PHE A 48 -9.57 4.27 -16.08
N ALA A 49 -9.41 5.07 -17.15
CA ALA A 49 -9.91 6.44 -17.19
C ALA A 49 -11.43 6.52 -16.97
N LEU A 50 -12.20 5.60 -17.58
CA LEU A 50 -13.65 5.50 -17.35
C LEU A 50 -14.00 5.06 -15.92
N ALA A 51 -13.15 4.26 -15.29
CA ALA A 51 -13.31 3.86 -13.89
C ALA A 51 -13.01 5.03 -12.94
N GLN A 52 -11.94 5.78 -13.17
CA GLN A 52 -11.58 6.96 -12.38
C GLN A 52 -12.61 8.09 -12.47
N ALA A 53 -13.42 8.12 -13.52
CA ALA A 53 -14.55 9.05 -13.62
C ALA A 53 -15.69 8.74 -12.61
N ARG A 54 -15.69 7.55 -12.00
CA ARG A 54 -16.75 7.10 -11.07
C ARG A 54 -16.26 6.70 -9.69
N TRP A 55 -14.99 6.30 -9.58
CA TRP A 55 -14.41 5.78 -8.35
C TRP A 55 -13.05 6.44 -8.10
N SER A 56 -12.69 6.58 -6.82
CA SER A 56 -11.38 7.10 -6.46
C SER A 56 -10.28 6.10 -6.84
N ALA A 57 -9.04 6.58 -6.99
CA ALA A 57 -7.90 5.70 -7.20
C ALA A 57 -7.72 4.69 -6.05
N GLN A 58 -8.07 5.08 -4.82
CA GLN A 58 -8.07 4.20 -3.65
C GLN A 58 -9.08 3.06 -3.82
N ASP A 59 -10.33 3.36 -4.20
CA ASP A 59 -11.36 2.34 -4.38
C ASP A 59 -10.98 1.34 -5.46
N ILE A 60 -10.42 1.83 -6.57
CA ILE A 60 -9.94 0.99 -7.66
C ILE A 60 -8.76 0.13 -7.20
N TYR A 61 -7.79 0.72 -6.49
CA TYR A 61 -6.66 0.00 -5.94
C TYR A 61 -7.11 -1.09 -4.96
N VAL A 62 -8.02 -0.79 -4.03
CA VAL A 62 -8.60 -1.77 -3.10
C VAL A 62 -9.27 -2.91 -3.88
N PHE A 63 -10.05 -2.60 -4.93
CA PHE A 63 -10.67 -3.63 -5.76
C PHE A 63 -9.62 -4.50 -6.47
N VAL A 64 -8.60 -3.90 -7.07
CA VAL A 64 -7.54 -4.62 -7.79
C VAL A 64 -6.70 -5.46 -6.83
N ALA A 65 -6.23 -4.86 -5.73
CA ALA A 65 -5.44 -5.55 -4.70
C ALA A 65 -6.24 -6.67 -4.06
N ALA A 66 -7.50 -6.41 -3.68
CA ALA A 66 -8.42 -7.42 -3.15
C ALA A 66 -8.62 -8.54 -4.18
N PHE A 67 -9.32 -8.27 -5.28
CA PHE A 67 -9.91 -9.33 -6.09
C PHE A 67 -9.03 -9.80 -7.26
N GLY A 68 -8.27 -8.91 -7.88
CA GLY A 68 -7.40 -9.25 -9.01
C GLY A 68 -6.06 -9.82 -8.56
N ALA A 69 -5.28 -8.97 -7.91
CA ALA A 69 -3.88 -9.20 -7.56
C ALA A 69 -3.67 -9.98 -6.25
N MET A 70 -4.69 -10.36 -5.47
CA MET A 70 -4.48 -11.47 -4.51
C MET A 70 -5.00 -12.77 -5.07
N GLY A 71 -6.10 -12.73 -5.81
CA GLY A 71 -6.65 -13.88 -6.51
C GLY A 71 -5.64 -14.55 -7.46
N HIS A 72 -4.72 -13.79 -8.04
CA HIS A 72 -3.66 -14.28 -8.92
C HIS A 72 -2.53 -15.08 -8.21
N HIS A 73 -2.46 -15.08 -6.87
CA HIS A 73 -1.47 -15.88 -6.11
C HIS A 73 -1.85 -17.37 -6.09
N LEU A 74 -3.16 -17.63 -6.05
CA LEU A 74 -3.76 -18.95 -5.90
C LEU A 74 -3.31 -19.97 -6.96
N PRO A 75 -3.23 -19.65 -8.27
CA PRO A 75 -2.80 -20.58 -9.31
C PRO A 75 -1.38 -21.11 -9.10
N GLY A 76 -0.45 -20.24 -8.68
CA GLY A 76 0.93 -20.62 -8.35
C GLY A 76 0.98 -21.59 -7.17
N MET A 77 0.20 -21.33 -6.12
CA MET A 77 0.09 -22.23 -4.96
C MET A 77 -0.53 -23.58 -5.33
N ILE A 78 -1.67 -23.56 -6.05
CA ILE A 78 -2.34 -24.78 -6.54
C ILE A 78 -1.36 -25.64 -7.33
N ARG A 79 -0.51 -25.03 -8.17
CA ARG A 79 0.53 -25.76 -8.91
C ARG A 79 1.61 -26.33 -7.98
N ALA A 80 2.14 -25.54 -7.05
CA ALA A 80 3.23 -25.95 -6.16
C ALA A 80 2.85 -27.19 -5.34
N TYR A 81 1.60 -27.28 -4.87
CA TYR A 81 1.11 -28.38 -4.05
C TYR A 81 0.33 -29.46 -4.82
N GLY A 82 -0.23 -29.12 -5.98
CA GLY A 82 -1.02 -30.06 -6.80
C GLY A 82 -0.18 -30.95 -7.72
N ASP A 83 1.07 -30.58 -7.98
CA ASP A 83 2.00 -31.33 -8.83
C ASP A 83 2.97 -32.16 -8.00
N ARG A 84 2.73 -33.49 -7.95
CA ARG A 84 3.53 -34.42 -7.15
C ARG A 84 5.01 -34.43 -7.52
N ALA A 85 5.35 -34.44 -8.81
CA ALA A 85 6.75 -34.50 -9.25
C ALA A 85 7.52 -33.22 -8.90
N LEU A 86 6.88 -32.05 -9.06
CA LEU A 86 7.47 -30.78 -8.66
C LEU A 86 7.58 -30.67 -7.14
N PHE A 87 6.54 -31.09 -6.41
CA PHE A 87 6.53 -31.09 -4.96
C PHE A 87 7.62 -32.00 -4.40
N GLU A 88 7.74 -33.24 -4.87
CA GLU A 88 8.79 -34.17 -4.42
C GLU A 88 10.20 -33.61 -4.65
N ARG A 89 10.44 -33.00 -5.82
CA ARG A 89 11.73 -32.40 -6.18
C ARG A 89 12.11 -31.22 -5.29
N PHE A 90 11.13 -30.43 -4.84
CA PHE A 90 11.36 -29.21 -4.05
C PHE A 90 10.70 -29.27 -2.65
N ARG A 91 10.43 -30.47 -2.13
CA ARG A 91 9.58 -30.70 -0.93
C ARG A 91 9.92 -29.81 0.25
N TRP A 92 11.21 -29.71 0.56
CA TRP A 92 11.68 -28.92 1.70
C TRP A 92 11.50 -27.42 1.49
N ARG A 93 11.59 -26.94 0.25
CA ARG A 93 11.32 -25.53 -0.07
C ARG A 93 9.84 -25.22 0.09
N PHE A 94 8.95 -26.10 -0.37
CA PHE A 94 7.50 -25.90 -0.28
C PHE A 94 6.90 -26.15 1.11
N ILE A 95 7.63 -26.83 2.00
CA ILE A 95 7.26 -26.99 3.40
C ILE A 95 7.76 -25.81 4.23
N PHE A 96 9.06 -25.48 4.15
CA PHE A 96 9.65 -24.49 5.05
C PHE A 96 9.46 -23.04 4.62
N ALA A 97 9.42 -22.73 3.31
CA ALA A 97 9.27 -21.34 2.86
C ALA A 97 7.95 -20.69 3.31
N PRO A 98 6.77 -21.34 3.21
CA PRO A 98 5.53 -20.76 3.73
C PRO A 98 5.58 -20.51 5.23
N ILE A 99 6.05 -21.48 6.01
CA ILE A 99 6.12 -21.36 7.48
C ILE A 99 7.02 -20.18 7.85
N PHE A 100 8.19 -20.10 7.21
CA PHE A 100 9.13 -19.01 7.41
C PHE A 100 8.52 -17.65 7.03
N LEU A 101 7.96 -17.51 5.83
CA LEU A 101 7.40 -16.24 5.35
C LEU A 101 6.19 -15.80 6.17
N VAL A 102 5.28 -16.72 6.55
CA VAL A 102 4.14 -16.40 7.42
C VAL A 102 4.62 -15.95 8.79
N ALA A 103 5.54 -16.69 9.41
CA ALA A 103 6.07 -16.33 10.73
C ALA A 103 6.77 -14.96 10.71
N VAL A 104 7.61 -14.71 9.71
CA VAL A 104 8.34 -13.44 9.57
C VAL A 104 7.39 -12.29 9.27
N CYS A 105 6.47 -12.42 8.30
CA CYS A 105 5.54 -11.35 7.97
C CYS A 105 4.60 -11.03 9.14
N ILE A 106 4.06 -12.04 9.83
CA ILE A 106 3.24 -11.81 11.03
C ILE A 106 4.05 -11.15 12.13
N ALA A 107 5.28 -11.57 12.39
CA ALA A 107 6.13 -10.94 13.39
C ALA A 107 6.39 -9.46 13.07
N PHE A 108 6.68 -9.14 11.81
CA PHE A 108 6.89 -7.77 11.36
C PHE A 108 5.62 -6.92 11.50
N THR A 109 4.46 -7.42 11.09
CA THR A 109 3.20 -6.66 11.23
C THR A 109 2.77 -6.55 12.69
N TRP A 110 3.02 -7.57 13.51
CA TRP A 110 2.73 -7.58 14.95
C TRP A 110 3.51 -6.49 15.68
N TRP A 111 4.82 -6.41 15.42
CA TRP A 111 5.71 -5.40 16.02
C TRP A 111 5.73 -4.05 15.29
N GLY A 112 4.93 -3.86 14.25
CA GLY A 112 4.89 -2.61 13.48
C GLY A 112 6.20 -2.30 12.74
N LEU A 113 6.96 -3.34 12.37
CA LEU A 113 8.21 -3.21 11.63
C LEU A 113 7.94 -2.99 10.15
N LYS A 114 8.46 -1.89 9.60
CA LYS A 114 8.16 -1.46 8.23
C LYS A 114 9.05 -2.12 7.17
N GLY A 115 10.17 -2.72 7.57
CA GLY A 115 11.14 -3.29 6.61
C GLY A 115 10.56 -4.34 5.66
N ILE A 116 9.53 -5.09 6.08
CA ILE A 116 8.87 -6.07 5.21
C ILE A 116 8.16 -5.42 4.03
N ILE A 117 7.70 -4.17 4.16
CA ILE A 117 7.04 -3.41 3.10
C ILE A 117 8.02 -3.16 1.95
N LEU A 118 9.27 -2.76 2.27
CA LEU A 118 10.33 -2.60 1.27
C LEU A 118 10.64 -3.93 0.58
N ALA A 119 10.70 -5.03 1.34
CA ALA A 119 10.95 -6.34 0.77
C ALA A 119 9.85 -6.76 -0.21
N VAL A 120 8.57 -6.58 0.17
CA VAL A 120 7.42 -6.85 -0.72
C VAL A 120 7.48 -5.97 -1.97
N PHE A 121 7.76 -4.68 -1.81
CA PHE A 121 7.89 -3.74 -2.92
C PHE A 121 8.99 -4.13 -3.91
N PHE A 122 10.23 -4.29 -3.45
CA PHE A 122 11.35 -4.67 -4.33
C PHE A 122 11.15 -6.03 -4.96
N TRP A 123 10.53 -6.97 -4.23
CA TRP A 123 10.19 -8.26 -4.80
C TRP A 123 9.12 -8.14 -5.88
N GLY A 124 8.09 -7.30 -5.71
CA GLY A 124 7.08 -7.02 -6.73
C GLY A 124 7.69 -6.47 -8.03
N VAL A 125 8.58 -5.49 -7.93
CA VAL A 125 9.33 -4.94 -9.08
C VAL A 125 10.15 -6.03 -9.77
N TRP A 126 10.90 -6.82 -8.99
CA TRP A 126 11.67 -7.96 -9.50
C TRP A 126 10.77 -9.00 -10.19
N HIS A 127 9.60 -9.26 -9.64
CA HIS A 127 8.65 -10.23 -10.16
C HIS A 127 8.11 -9.81 -11.53
N GLY A 128 7.61 -8.57 -11.66
CA GLY A 128 7.16 -8.01 -12.94
C GLY A 128 8.27 -7.99 -14.01
N MET A 129 9.49 -7.66 -13.60
CA MET A 129 10.67 -7.72 -14.47
C MET A 129 10.95 -9.16 -14.95
N MET A 130 10.95 -10.13 -14.03
CA MET A 130 11.23 -11.53 -14.35
C MET A 130 10.14 -12.17 -15.23
N GLN A 131 8.88 -11.77 -15.08
CA GLN A 131 7.80 -12.17 -15.97
C GLN A 131 8.06 -11.68 -17.41
N THR A 132 8.36 -10.39 -17.57
CA THR A 132 8.67 -9.79 -18.88
C THR A 132 9.86 -10.49 -19.55
N TYR A 133 10.93 -10.71 -18.79
CA TYR A 133 12.09 -11.47 -19.26
C TYR A 133 11.72 -12.93 -19.59
N GLY A 134 10.87 -13.57 -18.79
CA GLY A 134 10.36 -14.92 -19.00
C GLY A 134 9.66 -15.07 -20.35
N PHE A 135 8.75 -14.16 -20.68
CA PHE A 135 8.11 -14.12 -21.99
C PHE A 135 9.12 -13.97 -23.14
N CYS A 136 10.13 -13.12 -22.99
CA CYS A 136 11.20 -12.99 -23.98
C CYS A 136 11.90 -14.33 -24.26
N ARG A 137 12.10 -15.13 -23.22
CA ARG A 137 12.69 -16.47 -23.35
C ARG A 137 11.77 -17.47 -24.02
N ILE A 138 10.46 -17.38 -23.80
CA ILE A 138 9.49 -18.24 -24.51
C ILE A 138 9.49 -17.89 -26.00
N TYR A 139 9.44 -16.60 -26.37
CA TYR A 139 9.46 -16.18 -27.78
C TYR A 139 10.75 -16.54 -28.51
N ASP A 140 11.91 -16.44 -27.85
CA ASP A 140 13.16 -16.90 -28.43
C ASP A 140 13.19 -18.43 -28.59
N ALA A 141 12.68 -19.18 -27.59
CA ALA A 141 12.62 -20.64 -27.66
C ALA A 141 11.65 -21.13 -28.75
N LYS A 142 10.58 -20.39 -29.05
CA LYS A 142 9.66 -20.66 -30.17
C LYS A 142 10.35 -20.59 -31.54
N LEU A 143 11.41 -19.79 -31.65
CA LEU A 143 12.28 -19.71 -32.83
C LEU A 143 13.53 -20.60 -32.73
N GLY A 144 13.69 -21.39 -31.65
CA GLY A 144 14.90 -22.19 -31.41
C GLY A 144 16.15 -21.34 -31.14
N SER A 145 16.00 -20.07 -30.76
CA SER A 145 17.11 -19.16 -30.46
C SER A 145 17.54 -19.29 -28.99
N PHE A 146 18.81 -19.61 -28.76
CA PHE A 146 19.41 -19.73 -27.42
C PHE A 146 20.71 -18.91 -27.28
N ALA A 147 20.85 -17.85 -28.08
CA ALA A 147 22.06 -17.03 -28.12
C ALA A 147 22.39 -16.43 -26.73
N PRO A 148 23.60 -16.67 -26.16
CA PRO A 148 23.93 -16.19 -24.83
C PRO A 148 23.93 -14.67 -24.69
N LEU A 149 24.37 -13.95 -25.72
CA LEU A 149 24.40 -12.48 -25.73
C LEU A 149 22.98 -11.90 -25.72
N THR A 150 22.10 -12.36 -26.60
CA THR A 150 20.68 -11.94 -26.64
C THR A 150 20.00 -12.19 -25.30
N ARG A 151 20.23 -13.36 -24.69
CA ARG A 151 19.68 -13.65 -23.36
C ARG A 151 20.17 -12.64 -22.30
N ARG A 152 21.46 -12.30 -22.29
CA ARG A 152 22.03 -11.35 -21.33
C ARG A 152 21.51 -9.93 -21.57
N LEU A 153 21.41 -9.50 -22.83
CA LEU A 153 20.88 -8.20 -23.19
C LEU A 153 19.40 -8.09 -22.85
N ASP A 154 18.57 -9.08 -23.16
CA ASP A 154 17.15 -9.07 -22.79
C ASP A 154 16.96 -8.99 -21.26
N LEU A 155 17.78 -9.70 -20.46
CA LEU A 155 17.76 -9.59 -19.00
C LEU A 155 18.18 -8.20 -18.54
N ALA A 156 19.29 -7.68 -19.08
CA ALA A 156 19.80 -6.37 -18.75
C ALA A 156 18.78 -5.27 -19.10
N THR A 157 18.13 -5.35 -20.26
CA THR A 157 17.09 -4.41 -20.70
C THR A 157 15.90 -4.43 -19.75
N CYS A 158 15.40 -5.61 -19.37
CA CYS A 158 14.31 -5.71 -18.40
C CYS A 158 14.73 -5.11 -17.04
N ALA A 159 15.90 -5.51 -16.53
CA ALA A 159 16.38 -5.08 -15.22
C ALA A 159 16.60 -3.58 -15.13
N VAL A 160 17.32 -3.01 -16.10
CA VAL A 160 17.69 -1.60 -16.06
C VAL A 160 16.47 -0.71 -16.22
N TRP A 161 15.53 -1.04 -17.12
CA TRP A 161 14.36 -0.19 -17.33
C TRP A 161 13.32 -0.31 -16.23
N PHE A 162 13.14 -1.50 -15.63
CA PHE A 162 12.27 -1.63 -14.46
C PHE A 162 12.82 -0.82 -13.28
N ALA A 163 14.14 -0.90 -13.03
CA ALA A 163 14.80 -0.13 -11.98
C ALA A 163 14.78 1.38 -12.26
N THR A 164 15.05 1.80 -13.50
CA THR A 164 15.07 3.22 -13.90
C THR A 164 13.71 3.87 -13.71
N ALA A 165 12.63 3.19 -14.11
CA ALA A 165 11.27 3.74 -13.96
C ALA A 165 10.87 3.96 -12.49
N VAL A 166 11.39 3.15 -11.56
CA VAL A 166 11.19 3.36 -10.12
C VAL A 166 12.09 4.48 -9.61
N LEU A 167 13.40 4.41 -9.89
CA LEU A 167 14.40 5.34 -9.37
C LEU A 167 14.21 6.78 -9.84
N LEU A 168 13.65 6.98 -11.03
CA LEU A 168 13.37 8.31 -11.59
C LEU A 168 11.94 8.79 -11.32
N SER A 169 11.08 7.96 -10.72
CA SER A 169 9.75 8.37 -10.29
C SER A 169 9.85 9.07 -8.93
N SER A 170 9.53 10.38 -8.91
CA SER A 170 9.58 11.17 -7.68
C SER A 170 8.61 10.64 -6.63
N GLU A 171 7.38 10.31 -7.03
CA GLU A 171 6.37 9.70 -6.17
C GLU A 171 6.82 8.34 -5.62
N ARG A 172 7.29 7.40 -6.48
CA ARG A 172 7.80 6.10 -6.01
C ARG A 172 8.96 6.25 -5.04
N MET A 173 9.89 7.13 -5.35
CA MET A 173 11.07 7.33 -4.52
C MET A 173 10.72 8.01 -3.20
N THR A 174 9.69 8.83 -3.16
CA THR A 174 9.15 9.42 -1.92
C THR A 174 8.68 8.32 -0.99
N ASP A 175 7.74 7.48 -1.45
CA ASP A 175 7.23 6.35 -0.67
C ASP A 175 8.34 5.39 -0.23
N THR A 176 9.29 5.13 -1.14
CA THR A 176 10.40 4.19 -0.91
C THR A 176 11.36 4.74 0.15
N LEU A 177 11.76 6.01 0.06
CA LEU A 177 12.68 6.64 1.01
C LEU A 177 12.00 6.87 2.36
N GLU A 178 10.74 7.30 2.38
CA GLU A 178 9.97 7.45 3.61
C GLU A 178 9.88 6.09 4.34
N THR A 179 9.53 5.03 3.62
CA THR A 179 9.48 3.67 4.19
C THR A 179 10.87 3.20 4.64
N TYR A 180 11.93 3.49 3.86
CA TYR A 180 13.31 3.15 4.21
C TYR A 180 13.76 3.81 5.51
N TYR A 181 13.61 5.13 5.64
CA TYR A 181 13.97 5.85 6.86
C TYR A 181 13.07 5.44 8.03
N ALA A 182 11.77 5.25 7.82
CA ALA A 182 10.86 4.78 8.85
C ALA A 182 11.13 3.32 9.28
N SER A 183 11.80 2.54 8.44
CA SER A 183 12.30 1.20 8.76
C SER A 183 13.67 1.22 9.44
N GLY A 184 14.22 2.39 9.81
CA GLY A 184 15.54 2.50 10.45
C GLY A 184 16.72 2.50 9.48
N GLY A 185 16.47 2.77 8.19
CA GLY A 185 17.53 2.98 7.21
C GLY A 185 18.38 4.21 7.55
N PRO A 186 19.72 4.15 7.38
CA PRO A 186 20.59 5.32 7.57
C PRO A 186 20.32 6.41 6.53
N TYR A 187 20.55 7.67 6.90
CA TYR A 187 20.45 8.79 5.97
C TYR A 187 21.28 8.55 4.69
N ILE A 188 20.66 8.74 3.53
CA ILE A 188 21.33 8.71 2.23
C ILE A 188 21.67 10.14 1.85
N ALA A 189 22.92 10.40 1.47
CA ALA A 189 23.30 11.73 1.04
C ALA A 189 22.69 12.04 -0.35
N PRO A 190 22.12 13.24 -0.60
CA PRO A 190 21.44 13.56 -1.85
C PRO A 190 22.32 13.38 -3.09
N TRP A 191 23.60 13.74 -3.00
CA TRP A 191 24.57 13.55 -4.09
C TRP A 191 24.74 12.08 -4.48
N PHE A 192 24.62 11.15 -3.51
CA PHE A 192 24.73 9.72 -3.77
C PHE A 192 23.48 9.22 -4.49
N LEU A 193 22.30 9.63 -4.05
CA LEU A 193 21.04 9.28 -4.71
C LEU A 193 20.98 9.82 -6.14
N HIS A 194 21.30 11.11 -6.33
CA HIS A 194 21.32 11.71 -7.66
C HIS A 194 22.38 11.06 -8.56
N GLY A 195 23.56 10.76 -8.02
CA GLY A 195 24.59 10.00 -8.72
C GLY A 195 24.08 8.62 -9.17
N ALA A 196 23.40 7.89 -8.28
CA ALA A 196 22.80 6.58 -8.60
C ALA A 196 21.72 6.68 -9.68
N GLN A 197 20.86 7.71 -9.63
CA GLN A 197 19.85 7.98 -10.66
C GLN A 197 20.47 8.25 -12.04
N GLN A 198 21.53 9.09 -12.09
CA GLN A 198 22.23 9.39 -13.34
C GLN A 198 22.95 8.17 -13.92
N VAL A 199 23.64 7.40 -13.07
CA VAL A 199 24.30 6.15 -13.48
C VAL A 199 23.27 5.15 -14.01
N MET A 200 22.12 5.02 -13.35
CA MET A 200 21.05 4.14 -13.80
C MET A 200 20.50 4.56 -15.17
N LEU A 201 20.22 5.85 -15.37
CA LEU A 201 19.73 6.38 -16.64
C LEU A 201 20.74 6.16 -17.77
N PHE A 202 22.02 6.46 -17.53
CA PHE A 202 23.09 6.21 -18.50
C PHE A 202 23.21 4.72 -18.82
N GLY A 203 23.11 3.86 -17.81
CA GLY A 203 23.08 2.41 -17.98
C GLY A 203 21.90 1.95 -18.85
N ALA A 204 20.71 2.52 -18.62
CA ALA A 204 19.50 2.18 -19.39
C ALA A 204 19.66 2.53 -20.88
N ILE A 205 20.20 3.72 -21.17
CA ILE A 205 20.48 4.16 -22.53
C ILE A 205 21.52 3.23 -23.18
N THR A 206 22.62 2.95 -22.49
CA THR A 206 23.70 2.11 -22.99
C THR A 206 23.22 0.70 -23.31
N VAL A 207 22.51 0.06 -22.39
CA VAL A 207 21.94 -1.29 -22.59
C VAL A 207 20.94 -1.29 -23.75
N SER A 208 20.13 -0.24 -23.91
CA SER A 208 19.19 -0.13 -25.02
C SER A 208 19.89 -0.04 -26.37
N VAL A 209 20.96 0.75 -26.47
CA VAL A 209 21.78 0.84 -27.69
C VAL A 209 22.38 -0.53 -28.02
N LEU A 210 22.99 -1.21 -27.03
CA LEU A 210 23.55 -2.54 -27.23
C LEU A 210 22.49 -3.58 -27.64
N PHE A 211 21.30 -3.51 -27.06
CA PHE A 211 20.17 -4.34 -27.43
C PHE A 211 19.76 -4.12 -28.88
N ILE A 212 19.57 -2.86 -29.31
CA ILE A 212 19.18 -2.51 -30.69
C ILE A 212 20.26 -2.95 -31.68
N VAL A 213 21.53 -2.68 -31.38
CA VAL A 213 22.65 -3.09 -32.24
C VAL A 213 22.67 -4.61 -32.40
N ASN A 214 22.55 -5.37 -31.30
CA ASN A 214 22.51 -6.83 -31.37
C ASN A 214 21.27 -7.33 -32.12
N PHE A 215 20.10 -6.74 -31.88
CA PHE A 215 18.85 -7.11 -32.55
C PHE A 215 18.95 -6.91 -34.07
N SER A 216 19.42 -5.74 -34.51
CA SER A 216 19.64 -5.39 -35.92
C SER A 216 20.73 -6.25 -36.57
N TRP A 217 21.81 -6.55 -35.84
CA TRP A 217 22.89 -7.42 -36.32
C TRP A 217 22.43 -8.87 -36.51
N MET A 218 21.63 -9.40 -35.59
CA MET A 218 21.01 -10.72 -35.74
C MET A 218 20.07 -10.77 -36.94
N TRP A 219 19.29 -9.71 -37.15
CA TRP A 219 18.41 -9.57 -38.31
C TRP A 219 19.19 -9.57 -39.63
N ALA A 220 20.26 -8.78 -39.71
CA ALA A 220 21.12 -8.69 -40.89
C ALA A 220 21.82 -10.03 -41.22
N ARG A 221 22.14 -10.85 -40.22
CA ARG A 221 22.76 -12.18 -40.39
C ARG A 221 21.76 -13.32 -40.64
N GLY A 222 20.49 -13.02 -40.92
CA GLY A 222 19.46 -14.02 -41.20
C GLY A 222 18.97 -14.79 -39.96
N LYS A 223 19.50 -14.51 -38.77
CA LYS A 223 19.05 -15.08 -37.48
C LYS A 223 17.96 -14.19 -36.87
N ARG A 224 16.86 -14.00 -37.62
CA ARG A 224 15.81 -13.02 -37.30
C ARG A 224 15.25 -13.24 -35.89
N PRO A 225 15.46 -12.31 -34.93
CA PRO A 225 14.81 -12.37 -33.63
C PRO A 225 13.29 -12.28 -33.77
N ASN A 226 12.56 -12.74 -32.75
CA ASN A 226 11.10 -12.70 -32.78
C ASN A 226 10.61 -11.23 -32.72
N PRO A 227 9.86 -10.74 -33.73
CA PRO A 227 9.37 -9.35 -33.72
C PRO A 227 8.32 -9.11 -32.62
N VAL A 228 7.56 -10.13 -32.23
CA VAL A 228 6.58 -10.05 -31.13
C VAL A 228 7.27 -9.82 -29.80
N LYS A 229 8.47 -10.39 -29.61
CA LYS A 229 9.30 -10.12 -28.43
C LYS A 229 9.67 -8.65 -28.32
N LEU A 230 10.04 -8.01 -29.43
CA LEU A 230 10.35 -6.59 -29.43
C LEU A 230 9.12 -5.76 -29.07
N ALA A 231 7.97 -6.07 -29.68
CA ALA A 231 6.71 -5.40 -29.38
C ALA A 231 6.34 -5.55 -27.89
N LEU A 232 6.44 -6.76 -27.33
CA LEU A 232 6.23 -7.01 -25.91
C LEU A 232 7.19 -6.19 -25.03
N LEU A 233 8.49 -6.17 -25.34
CA LEU A 233 9.46 -5.41 -24.54
C LEU A 233 9.12 -3.93 -24.52
N VAL A 234 8.82 -3.36 -25.68
CA VAL A 234 8.44 -1.95 -25.81
C VAL A 234 7.15 -1.66 -25.04
N THR A 235 6.12 -2.49 -25.18
CA THR A 235 4.85 -2.24 -24.49
C THR A 235 4.93 -2.49 -22.99
N SER A 236 5.59 -3.56 -22.53
CA SER A 236 5.75 -3.83 -21.10
C SER A 236 6.61 -2.78 -20.40
N ILE A 237 7.76 -2.39 -20.97
CA ILE A 237 8.62 -1.36 -20.39
C ILE A 237 7.95 0.01 -20.47
N GLY A 238 7.36 0.36 -21.62
CA GLY A 238 6.66 1.62 -21.80
C GLY A 238 5.46 1.76 -20.87
N PHE A 239 4.70 0.68 -20.67
CA PHE A 239 3.57 0.68 -19.74
C PHE A 239 4.01 0.71 -18.28
N TRP A 240 5.08 0.00 -17.91
CA TRP A 240 5.69 0.13 -16.58
C TRP A 240 6.17 1.56 -16.32
N TRP A 241 6.85 2.18 -17.29
CA TRP A 241 7.24 3.59 -17.21
C TRP A 241 6.03 4.50 -17.02
N PHE A 242 5.00 4.35 -17.85
CA PHE A 242 3.75 5.11 -17.73
C PHE A 242 3.12 4.96 -16.35
N CYS A 243 3.01 3.74 -15.82
CA CYS A 243 2.43 3.49 -14.49
C CYS A 243 3.23 4.13 -13.35
N ASN A 244 4.55 4.30 -13.49
CA ASN A 244 5.40 4.86 -12.44
C ASN A 244 5.63 6.38 -12.59
N ASN A 245 5.64 6.90 -13.81
CA ASN A 245 6.07 8.28 -14.11
C ASN A 245 5.02 9.09 -14.90
N GLY A 246 4.07 8.42 -15.56
CA GLY A 246 3.04 9.07 -16.38
C GLY A 246 1.68 9.19 -15.68
N VAL A 247 1.43 8.41 -14.64
CA VAL A 247 0.21 8.47 -13.82
C VAL A 247 0.50 9.31 -12.58
N THR A 248 -0.29 10.37 -12.37
CA THR A 248 -0.12 11.29 -11.24
C THR A 248 -0.40 10.64 -9.89
N ASN A 249 -1.40 9.75 -9.83
CA ASN A 249 -1.73 9.01 -8.63
C ASN A 249 -0.98 7.67 -8.59
N ILE A 250 -0.12 7.50 -7.59
CA ILE A 250 0.74 6.31 -7.48
C ILE A 250 -0.04 5.00 -7.35
N LEU A 251 -1.16 5.00 -6.62
CA LEU A 251 -2.02 3.82 -6.41
C LEU A 251 -2.72 3.42 -7.70
N ALA A 252 -3.18 4.40 -8.48
CA ALA A 252 -3.71 4.17 -9.82
C ALA A 252 -2.65 3.53 -10.72
N GLY A 253 -1.41 4.01 -10.65
CA GLY A 253 -0.27 3.43 -11.35
C GLY A 253 0.00 1.98 -10.95
N ILE A 254 -0.01 1.67 -9.65
CA ILE A 254 0.11 0.27 -9.17
C ILE A 254 -1.03 -0.57 -9.76
N ALA A 255 -2.28 -0.15 -9.57
CA ALA A 255 -3.45 -0.91 -9.99
C ALA A 255 -3.45 -1.19 -11.50
N LEU A 256 -3.08 -0.22 -12.33
CA LEU A 256 -2.93 -0.39 -13.78
C LEU A 256 -1.91 -1.48 -14.13
N PHE A 257 -0.73 -1.42 -13.51
CA PHE A 257 0.33 -2.40 -13.78
C PHE A 257 -0.03 -3.79 -13.27
N GLU A 258 -0.60 -3.91 -12.08
CA GLU A 258 -1.05 -5.18 -11.51
C GLU A 258 -2.07 -5.86 -12.44
N VAL A 259 -3.08 -5.13 -12.94
CA VAL A 259 -4.06 -5.71 -13.87
C VAL A 259 -3.38 -6.18 -15.17
N PHE A 260 -2.45 -5.40 -15.73
CA PHE A 260 -1.70 -5.81 -16.91
C PHE A 260 -0.88 -7.08 -16.65
N HIS A 261 -0.16 -7.09 -15.53
CA HIS A 261 0.65 -8.19 -15.07
C HIS A 261 -0.20 -9.46 -14.90
N ASP A 262 -1.39 -9.35 -14.30
CA ASP A 262 -2.33 -10.43 -14.06
C ASP A 262 -2.90 -11.03 -15.35
N VAL A 263 -3.28 -10.18 -16.32
CA VAL A 263 -3.81 -10.65 -17.62
C VAL A 263 -2.76 -11.50 -18.34
N GLN A 264 -1.51 -11.02 -18.35
CA GLN A 264 -0.39 -11.77 -18.93
C GLN A 264 -0.16 -13.09 -18.18
N TYR A 265 -0.11 -13.04 -16.85
CA TYR A 265 0.17 -14.19 -16.00
C TYR A 265 -0.92 -15.27 -16.10
N LEU A 266 -2.18 -14.90 -15.82
CA LEU A 266 -3.32 -15.82 -15.76
C LEU A 266 -3.54 -16.53 -17.10
N SER A 267 -3.40 -15.81 -18.21
CA SER A 267 -3.54 -16.42 -19.54
C SER A 267 -2.48 -17.48 -19.80
N LEU A 268 -1.22 -17.23 -19.44
CA LEU A 268 -0.12 -18.19 -19.62
C LEU A 268 -0.26 -19.38 -18.67
N VAL A 269 -0.50 -19.12 -17.37
CA VAL A 269 -0.57 -20.15 -16.34
C VAL A 269 -1.77 -21.07 -16.52
N TRP A 270 -2.93 -20.53 -16.90
CA TRP A 270 -4.11 -21.33 -17.22
C TRP A 270 -3.82 -22.31 -18.36
N ILE A 271 -3.24 -21.80 -19.46
CA ILE A 271 -2.96 -22.60 -20.64
C ILE A 271 -1.87 -23.63 -20.36
N TYR A 272 -0.83 -23.25 -19.61
CA TYR A 272 0.21 -24.14 -19.15
C TYR A 272 -0.37 -25.32 -18.35
N ASN A 273 -1.15 -25.03 -17.30
CA ASN A 273 -1.71 -26.07 -16.42
C ASN A 273 -2.69 -26.98 -17.15
N ARG A 274 -3.51 -26.40 -18.04
CA ARG A 274 -4.41 -27.17 -18.90
C ARG A 274 -3.67 -28.10 -19.85
N ASN A 275 -2.68 -27.60 -20.59
CA ASN A 275 -1.86 -28.41 -21.51
C ASN A 275 -1.20 -29.57 -20.78
N ARG A 276 -0.77 -29.33 -19.54
CA ARG A 276 -0.12 -30.34 -18.73
C ARG A 276 -1.09 -31.41 -18.23
N VAL A 277 -2.26 -31.01 -17.72
CA VAL A 277 -3.33 -31.93 -17.34
C VAL A 277 -3.78 -32.80 -18.52
N GLU A 278 -3.78 -32.25 -19.74
CA GLU A 278 -4.14 -32.97 -20.97
C GLU A 278 -3.03 -33.96 -21.42
N LYS A 279 -1.74 -33.69 -21.15
CA LYS A 279 -0.61 -34.48 -21.68
C LYS A 279 0.07 -35.41 -20.69
N ASP A 280 0.02 -35.11 -19.39
CA ASP A 280 0.77 -35.80 -18.35
C ASP A 280 -0.17 -36.67 -17.51
N SER A 281 -0.06 -37.99 -17.65
CA SER A 281 -0.88 -38.98 -16.92
C SER A 281 -0.55 -39.05 -15.43
N SER A 282 0.59 -38.50 -14.98
CA SER A 282 0.99 -38.49 -13.57
C SER A 282 0.30 -37.42 -12.72
N ILE A 283 -0.36 -36.44 -13.35
CA ILE A 283 -1.06 -35.35 -12.66
C ILE A 283 -2.29 -35.88 -11.91
N GLY A 284 -2.40 -35.50 -10.62
CA GLY A 284 -3.42 -35.99 -9.70
C GLY A 284 -4.85 -35.56 -10.06
N GLY A 285 -5.84 -36.29 -9.52
CA GLY A 285 -7.26 -36.12 -9.85
C GLY A 285 -7.83 -34.72 -9.58
N PHE A 286 -7.39 -34.05 -8.52
CA PHE A 286 -7.81 -32.69 -8.18
C PHE A 286 -7.40 -31.65 -9.25
N MET A 287 -6.13 -31.67 -9.68
CA MET A 287 -5.64 -30.78 -10.74
C MET A 287 -6.35 -31.06 -12.07
N ARG A 288 -6.61 -32.34 -12.39
CA ARG A 288 -7.41 -32.71 -13.57
C ARG A 288 -8.83 -32.17 -13.47
N PHE A 289 -9.44 -32.26 -12.29
CA PHE A 289 -10.79 -31.73 -12.07
C PHE A 289 -10.85 -30.23 -12.29
N ILE A 290 -9.94 -29.44 -11.69
CA ILE A 290 -9.97 -27.97 -11.83
C ILE A 290 -9.74 -27.52 -13.27
N PHE A 291 -8.75 -28.10 -13.97
CA PHE A 291 -8.32 -27.62 -15.29
C PHE A 291 -8.93 -28.41 -16.48
N ARG A 292 -9.93 -29.28 -16.26
CA ARG A 292 -10.62 -29.95 -17.38
C ARG A 292 -11.39 -28.94 -18.23
N ARG A 293 -11.67 -29.31 -19.48
CA ARG A 293 -12.46 -28.50 -20.41
C ARG A 293 -13.93 -28.44 -19.96
N SER A 294 -14.29 -27.44 -19.17
CA SER A 294 -15.66 -27.22 -18.70
C SER A 294 -15.91 -25.74 -18.42
N GLY A 295 -16.96 -25.17 -19.02
CA GLY A 295 -17.32 -23.77 -18.82
C GLY A 295 -17.75 -23.46 -17.37
N SER A 296 -18.46 -24.38 -16.72
CA SER A 296 -18.87 -24.21 -15.32
C SER A 296 -17.68 -24.21 -14.35
N LEU A 297 -16.59 -24.92 -14.68
CA LEU A 297 -15.37 -24.89 -13.88
C LEU A 297 -14.54 -23.62 -14.06
N VAL A 298 -14.65 -22.96 -15.23
CA VAL A 298 -14.09 -21.61 -15.38
C VAL A 298 -14.81 -20.66 -14.41
N GLY A 299 -16.14 -20.77 -14.29
CA GLY A 299 -16.94 -20.04 -13.31
C GLY A 299 -16.52 -20.33 -11.86
N LEU A 300 -16.34 -21.61 -11.50
CA LEU A 300 -15.85 -22.00 -10.17
C LEU A 300 -14.46 -21.42 -9.89
N TYR A 301 -13.55 -21.49 -10.86
CA TYR A 301 -12.20 -20.99 -10.72
C TYR A 301 -12.17 -19.47 -10.51
N ILE A 302 -12.96 -18.73 -11.29
CA ILE A 302 -13.15 -17.29 -11.10
C ILE A 302 -13.72 -17.04 -9.70
N GLY A 303 -14.74 -17.79 -9.27
CA GLY A 303 -15.31 -17.69 -7.92
C GLY A 303 -14.27 -17.89 -6.81
N LEU A 304 -13.34 -18.85 -6.98
CA LEU A 304 -12.25 -19.08 -6.02
C LEU A 304 -11.24 -17.92 -5.98
N VAL A 305 -10.91 -17.34 -7.15
CA VAL A 305 -10.06 -16.14 -7.25
C VAL A 305 -10.72 -14.97 -6.51
N PHE A 306 -12.01 -14.72 -6.75
CA PHE A 306 -12.78 -13.69 -6.03
C PHE A 306 -12.85 -13.95 -4.52
N ALA A 307 -13.12 -15.19 -4.11
CA ALA A 307 -13.22 -15.56 -2.70
C ALA A 307 -11.88 -15.40 -1.96
N TYR A 308 -10.78 -15.82 -2.58
CA TYR A 308 -9.44 -15.64 -2.02
C TYR A 308 -9.07 -14.15 -1.93
N GLY A 309 -9.40 -13.39 -2.98
CA GLY A 309 -9.15 -11.97 -3.02
C GLY A 309 -9.93 -11.13 -2.01
N ALA A 310 -11.14 -11.57 -1.65
CA ALA A 310 -11.98 -10.91 -0.66
C ALA A 310 -11.30 -10.77 0.73
N LEU A 311 -10.27 -11.59 1.03
CA LEU A 311 -9.53 -11.53 2.30
C LEU A 311 -8.96 -10.13 2.58
N GLY A 312 -8.40 -9.45 1.58
CA GLY A 312 -7.85 -8.11 1.76
C GLY A 312 -8.93 -7.05 1.96
N TYR A 313 -10.06 -7.18 1.26
CA TYR A 313 -11.20 -6.30 1.46
C TYR A 313 -11.78 -6.41 2.88
N PHE A 314 -11.93 -7.63 3.40
CA PHE A 314 -12.38 -7.82 4.77
C PHE A 314 -11.36 -7.28 5.78
N ASN A 315 -10.06 -7.45 5.53
CA ASN A 315 -8.98 -6.94 6.38
C ASN A 315 -9.11 -5.43 6.66
N GLU A 316 -9.44 -4.63 5.65
CA GLU A 316 -9.59 -3.18 5.80
C GLU A 316 -10.80 -2.76 6.65
N ARG A 317 -11.83 -3.60 6.70
CA ARG A 317 -13.09 -3.34 7.43
C ARG A 317 -13.12 -3.93 8.84
N LEU A 318 -12.09 -4.69 9.22
CA LEU A 318 -11.98 -5.22 10.58
C LEU A 318 -11.69 -4.10 11.57
N GLN A 319 -12.51 -4.03 12.61
CA GLN A 319 -12.32 -3.11 13.74
C GLN A 319 -11.43 -3.70 14.85
N VAL A 320 -10.99 -4.95 14.70
CA VAL A 320 -10.13 -5.64 15.67
C VAL A 320 -8.68 -5.62 15.18
N ASP A 321 -7.88 -4.71 15.73
CA ASP A 321 -6.49 -4.46 15.31
C ASP A 321 -5.60 -5.70 15.32
N THR A 322 -5.77 -6.58 16.30
CA THR A 322 -5.01 -7.83 16.42
C THR A 322 -5.22 -8.74 15.21
N ILE A 323 -6.48 -8.92 14.80
CA ILE A 323 -6.84 -9.75 13.65
C ILE A 323 -6.36 -9.08 12.36
N LYS A 324 -6.52 -7.76 12.26
CA LYS A 324 -6.06 -6.96 11.12
C LYS A 324 -4.55 -7.10 10.89
N ARG A 325 -3.73 -7.01 11.95
CA ARG A 325 -2.27 -7.17 11.86
C ARG A 325 -1.86 -8.57 11.42
N ALA A 326 -2.49 -9.60 11.99
CA ALA A 326 -2.23 -10.99 11.62
C ALA A 326 -2.60 -11.27 10.15
N LEU A 327 -3.79 -10.83 9.71
CA LEU A 327 -4.26 -11.02 8.34
C LEU A 327 -3.41 -10.24 7.33
N THR A 328 -2.96 -9.03 7.68
CA THR A 328 -1.98 -8.26 6.89
C THR A 328 -0.67 -9.03 6.71
N GLY A 329 -0.18 -9.68 7.78
CA GLY A 329 1.01 -10.53 7.71
C GLY A 329 0.81 -11.75 6.79
N VAL A 330 -0.38 -12.37 6.83
CA VAL A 330 -0.73 -13.49 5.94
C VAL A 330 -0.79 -13.05 4.47
N VAL A 331 -1.39 -11.88 4.18
CA VAL A 331 -1.46 -11.32 2.83
C VAL A 331 -0.05 -11.03 2.29
N ALA A 332 0.81 -10.39 3.10
CA ALA A 332 2.19 -10.12 2.72
C ALA A 332 2.99 -11.41 2.47
N ALA A 333 2.83 -12.42 3.34
CA ALA A 333 3.46 -13.73 3.16
C ALA A 333 2.98 -14.43 1.89
N SER A 334 1.68 -14.34 1.58
CA SER A 334 1.10 -14.89 0.35
C SER A 334 1.74 -14.27 -0.89
N GLY A 335 1.88 -12.94 -0.95
CA GLY A 335 2.55 -12.24 -2.05
C GLY A 335 4.00 -12.70 -2.25
N LEU A 336 4.80 -12.69 -1.18
CA LEU A 336 6.19 -13.17 -1.24
C LEU A 336 6.28 -14.64 -1.67
N LEU A 337 5.35 -15.47 -1.22
CA LEU A 337 5.31 -16.90 -1.56
C LEU A 337 4.92 -17.12 -3.02
N HIS A 338 3.93 -16.38 -3.52
CA HIS A 338 3.55 -16.39 -4.92
C HIS A 338 4.75 -16.04 -5.80
N PHE A 339 5.43 -14.93 -5.49
CA PHE A 339 6.58 -14.52 -6.27
C PHE A 339 7.72 -15.55 -6.23
N TYR A 340 7.90 -16.24 -5.10
CA TYR A 340 8.87 -17.33 -4.96
C TYR A 340 8.50 -18.56 -5.81
N TYR A 341 7.23 -18.96 -5.81
CA TYR A 341 6.72 -20.13 -6.52
C TYR A 341 6.66 -19.92 -8.03
N ASP A 342 6.42 -18.70 -8.47
CA ASP A 342 6.43 -18.37 -9.89
C ASP A 342 7.81 -18.46 -10.51
N GLY A 343 8.87 -18.30 -9.71
CA GLY A 343 10.23 -18.61 -10.13
C GLY A 343 10.42 -20.03 -10.67
N PHE A 344 9.49 -20.96 -10.43
CA PHE A 344 9.49 -22.31 -11.01
C PHE A 344 8.74 -22.41 -12.34
N ILE A 345 7.77 -21.53 -12.59
CA ILE A 345 7.06 -21.43 -13.88
C ILE A 345 7.99 -20.86 -14.95
N TRP A 346 8.77 -19.84 -14.60
CA TRP A 346 9.65 -19.12 -15.54
C TRP A 346 10.98 -19.84 -15.84
N LYS A 347 11.24 -21.01 -15.24
CA LYS A 347 12.43 -21.82 -15.54
C LYS A 347 12.25 -22.58 -16.85
N VAL A 348 12.29 -21.87 -17.98
CA VAL A 348 12.23 -22.41 -19.35
C VAL A 348 13.40 -23.38 -19.69
N ARG A 349 14.37 -23.53 -18.79
CA ARG A 349 15.42 -24.57 -18.84
C ARG A 349 14.93 -25.96 -18.43
N GLU A 350 13.82 -26.07 -17.70
CA GLU A 350 13.32 -27.35 -17.21
C GLU A 350 12.51 -28.07 -18.29
N ARG A 351 12.83 -29.35 -18.51
CA ARG A 351 12.23 -30.17 -19.58
C ARG A 351 10.69 -30.18 -19.54
N SER A 352 10.10 -30.45 -18.38
CA SER A 352 8.63 -30.47 -18.20
C SER A 352 7.97 -29.12 -18.51
N THR A 353 8.65 -28.02 -18.19
CA THR A 353 8.18 -26.66 -18.49
C THR A 353 8.22 -26.40 -20.00
N ARG A 354 9.29 -26.83 -20.67
CA ARG A 354 9.44 -26.72 -22.14
C ARG A 354 8.39 -27.54 -22.89
N GLU A 355 8.17 -28.79 -22.46
CA GLU A 355 7.18 -29.69 -23.08
C GLU A 355 5.75 -29.14 -22.96
N SER A 356 5.40 -28.60 -21.80
CA SER A 356 4.07 -27.99 -21.55
C SER A 356 3.85 -26.71 -22.38
N LEU A 357 4.92 -25.97 -22.69
CA LEU A 357 4.92 -24.77 -23.56
C LEU A 357 5.11 -25.10 -25.06
N GLY A 358 5.30 -26.38 -25.41
CA GLY A 358 5.55 -26.82 -26.78
C GLY A 358 6.86 -26.27 -27.36
N LEU A 359 7.93 -26.23 -26.56
CA LEU A 359 9.25 -25.75 -26.95
C LEU A 359 10.18 -26.94 -27.26
N THR A 360 10.94 -26.88 -28.35
CA THR A 360 11.90 -27.92 -28.79
C THR A 360 13.36 -27.50 -28.53
N GLY A 361 14.27 -28.46 -28.31
CA GLY A 361 15.73 -28.22 -28.10
C GLY A 361 16.12 -27.66 -26.72
N GLY A 362 17.42 -27.41 -26.47
CA GLY A 362 17.91 -26.54 -25.38
C GLY A 362 17.87 -27.07 -23.93
N VAL A 363 18.11 -28.36 -23.70
CA VAL A 363 18.29 -28.89 -22.33
C VAL A 363 19.78 -28.78 -21.98
N GLU A 364 20.18 -27.81 -21.16
CA GLU A 364 21.48 -27.93 -20.48
C GLU A 364 21.38 -29.11 -19.52
N ALA A 365 22.22 -30.13 -19.71
CA ALA A 365 22.43 -31.17 -18.72
C ALA A 365 22.83 -30.52 -17.39
N ALA A 366 22.24 -30.98 -16.29
CA ALA A 366 22.46 -30.43 -14.96
C ALA A 366 23.96 -30.33 -14.66
N GLY A 367 24.48 -29.11 -14.59
CA GLY A 367 25.90 -28.83 -14.40
C GLY A 367 26.36 -28.97 -12.95
N ALA A 368 27.50 -29.66 -12.81
CA ALA A 368 28.49 -29.73 -11.74
C ALA A 368 28.04 -30.02 -10.29
N LYS A 369 28.67 -31.04 -9.70
CA LYS A 369 28.64 -31.31 -8.24
C LYS A 369 29.19 -30.08 -7.51
N THR A 370 28.30 -29.28 -6.91
CA THR A 370 28.70 -28.25 -5.96
C THR A 370 29.11 -28.90 -4.63
N PHE A 371 30.20 -28.42 -4.02
CA PHE A 371 30.70 -28.89 -2.74
C PHE A 371 29.64 -28.87 -1.61
N MET A 372 28.68 -27.92 -1.69
CA MET A 372 27.55 -27.84 -0.77
C MET A 372 26.23 -28.28 -1.41
N PRO A 373 25.28 -28.83 -0.61
CA PRO A 373 23.92 -29.09 -1.06
C PRO A 373 23.25 -27.83 -1.60
N SER A 374 22.53 -27.95 -2.73
CA SER A 374 21.85 -26.83 -3.40
C SER A 374 20.83 -26.09 -2.51
N TRP A 375 20.22 -26.79 -1.54
CA TRP A 375 19.30 -26.17 -0.58
C TRP A 375 20.02 -25.27 0.43
N LEU A 376 21.23 -25.65 0.86
CA LEU A 376 22.03 -24.89 1.82
C LEU A 376 22.58 -23.60 1.19
N LEU A 377 23.12 -23.71 -0.04
CA LEU A 377 23.55 -22.54 -0.81
C LEU A 377 22.38 -21.58 -1.09
N HIS A 378 21.18 -22.11 -1.28
CA HIS A 378 19.98 -21.30 -1.42
C HIS A 378 19.65 -20.58 -0.10
N GLY A 379 19.67 -21.28 1.04
CA GLY A 379 19.48 -20.68 2.37
C GLY A 379 20.43 -19.52 2.64
N PHE A 380 21.73 -19.68 2.35
CA PHE A 380 22.70 -18.59 2.51
C PHE A 380 22.38 -17.36 1.65
N LYS A 381 21.86 -17.54 0.43
CA LYS A 381 21.42 -16.41 -0.40
C LYS A 381 20.24 -15.66 0.22
N TRP A 382 19.29 -16.37 0.81
CA TRP A 382 18.17 -15.74 1.53
C TRP A 382 18.62 -15.01 2.77
N VAL A 383 19.57 -15.57 3.52
CA VAL A 383 20.16 -14.88 4.67
C VAL A 383 20.82 -13.56 4.23
N ALA A 384 21.62 -13.60 3.16
CA ALA A 384 22.31 -12.42 2.66
C ALA A 384 21.36 -11.35 2.10
N ILE A 385 20.32 -11.75 1.37
CA ILE A 385 19.44 -10.80 0.65
C ILE A 385 18.28 -10.32 1.54
N PHE A 386 17.79 -11.14 2.47
CA PHE A 386 16.62 -10.82 3.29
C PHE A 386 16.94 -10.69 4.76
N VAL A 387 17.54 -11.70 5.37
CA VAL A 387 17.67 -11.73 6.84
C VAL A 387 18.61 -10.64 7.34
N ILE A 388 19.77 -10.46 6.70
CA ILE A 388 20.74 -9.44 7.12
C ILE A 388 20.19 -8.02 6.92
N PRO A 389 19.67 -7.63 5.73
CA PRO A 389 19.13 -6.28 5.54
C PRO A 389 17.92 -5.99 6.41
N LEU A 390 16.96 -6.93 6.51
CA LEU A 390 15.78 -6.75 7.37
C LEU A 390 16.16 -6.72 8.86
N GLY A 391 17.16 -7.50 9.28
CA GLY A 391 17.70 -7.46 10.64
C GLY A 391 18.36 -6.11 10.95
N ALA A 392 19.13 -5.56 10.01
CA ALA A 392 19.74 -4.24 10.16
C ALA A 392 18.68 -3.12 10.27
N LEU A 393 17.68 -3.13 9.39
CA LEU A 393 16.54 -2.21 9.45
C LEU A 393 15.78 -2.35 10.78
N TRP A 394 15.49 -3.58 11.19
CA TRP A 394 14.84 -3.84 12.48
C TRP A 394 15.62 -3.25 13.67
N ILE A 395 16.94 -3.46 13.72
CA ILE A 395 17.80 -2.87 14.76
C ILE A 395 17.74 -1.33 14.70
N GLY A 396 17.81 -0.75 13.50
CA GLY A 396 17.68 0.71 13.32
C GLY A 396 16.34 1.26 13.80
N GLN A 397 15.23 0.59 13.45
CA GLN A 397 13.89 1.02 13.81
C GLN A 397 13.64 0.92 15.33
N THR A 398 14.25 -0.06 16.01
CA THR A 398 14.03 -0.30 17.44
C THR A 398 14.95 0.48 18.37
N ARG A 399 16.17 0.84 17.94
CA ARG A 399 17.15 1.53 18.79
C ARG A 399 16.98 3.06 18.86
N GLY A 400 16.05 3.63 18.09
CA GLY A 400 15.77 5.06 18.10
C GLY A 400 15.61 5.58 16.66
N PRO A 401 14.43 5.44 16.06
CA PRO A 401 14.19 5.99 14.74
C PRO A 401 14.25 7.52 14.83
N ALA A 402 14.87 8.16 13.84
CA ALA A 402 14.84 9.61 13.72
C ALA A 402 13.38 10.10 13.74
N PRO A 403 13.05 11.24 14.37
CA PRO A 403 11.68 11.78 14.40
C PRO A 403 11.06 11.89 13.00
N GLU A 404 9.74 11.75 12.89
CA GLU A 404 9.01 11.81 11.60
C GLU A 404 9.36 13.06 10.78
N ALA A 405 9.44 14.23 11.44
CA ALA A 405 9.84 15.47 10.79
C ALA A 405 11.27 15.45 10.24
N GLU A 406 12.23 14.84 10.95
CA GLU A 406 13.60 14.75 10.48
C GLU A 406 13.69 13.84 9.24
N ARG A 407 13.02 12.68 9.29
CA ARG A 407 12.97 11.74 8.16
C ARG A 407 12.32 12.37 6.92
N ASN A 408 11.19 13.06 7.07
CA ASN A 408 10.53 13.72 5.95
C ASN A 408 11.39 14.90 5.42
N GLY A 409 12.14 15.57 6.29
CA GLY A 409 13.15 16.55 5.89
C GLY A 409 14.27 15.94 5.03
N TRP A 410 14.73 14.73 5.36
CA TRP A 410 15.69 13.99 4.53
C TRP A 410 15.10 13.64 3.16
N VAL A 411 13.85 13.18 3.10
CA VAL A 411 13.16 12.91 1.83
C VAL A 411 13.09 14.17 0.95
N VAL A 412 12.77 15.33 1.53
CA VAL A 412 12.79 16.61 0.82
C VAL A 412 14.19 17.02 0.36
N ALA A 413 15.25 16.69 1.12
CA ALA A 413 16.62 16.95 0.70
C ALA A 413 17.05 16.06 -0.48
N ASP A 414 16.61 14.80 -0.48
CA ASP A 414 16.87 13.81 -1.52
C ASP A 414 16.05 14.10 -2.80
N LEU A 415 14.80 14.52 -2.63
CA LEU A 415 13.81 14.79 -3.67
C LEU A 415 13.22 16.20 -3.46
N PRO A 416 13.97 17.26 -3.80
CA PRO A 416 13.57 18.63 -3.50
C PRO A 416 12.40 19.14 -4.35
N THR A 417 12.06 18.42 -5.42
CA THR A 417 11.03 18.74 -6.40
C THR A 417 9.75 17.97 -6.10
N GLY A 418 8.63 18.67 -6.02
CA GLY A 418 7.31 18.07 -5.88
C GLY A 418 6.54 18.61 -4.68
N ALA A 419 5.22 18.53 -4.77
CA ALA A 419 4.32 19.03 -3.74
C ALA A 419 4.17 18.02 -2.59
N THR A 420 4.04 16.72 -2.91
CA THR A 420 3.82 15.63 -1.97
C THR A 420 4.84 15.60 -0.83
N GLN A 421 6.14 15.58 -1.17
CA GLN A 421 7.24 15.53 -0.19
C GLN A 421 7.20 16.74 0.76
N ARG A 422 6.84 17.91 0.22
CA ARG A 422 6.72 19.17 0.98
C ARG A 422 5.51 19.15 1.91
N PHE A 423 4.36 18.64 1.44
CA PHE A 423 3.15 18.52 2.25
C PHE A 423 3.33 17.51 3.39
N ASP A 424 3.96 16.37 3.14
CA ASP A 424 4.27 15.37 4.16
C ASP A 424 5.26 15.92 5.20
N TYR A 425 6.28 16.65 4.73
CA TYR A 425 7.21 17.31 5.63
C TYR A 425 6.52 18.41 6.45
N ALA A 426 5.69 19.25 5.84
CA ALA A 426 4.92 20.28 6.51
C ALA A 426 3.98 19.68 7.58
N GLY A 427 3.26 18.61 7.25
CA GLY A 427 2.39 17.91 8.20
C GLY A 427 3.15 17.34 9.39
N SER A 428 4.32 16.74 9.15
CA SER A 428 5.17 16.22 10.22
C SER A 428 5.78 17.32 11.12
N LEU A 429 6.13 18.48 10.54
CA LEU A 429 6.57 19.67 11.29
C LEU A 429 5.44 20.23 12.16
N ALA A 430 4.22 20.30 11.61
CA ALA A 430 3.04 20.74 12.35
C ALA A 430 2.77 19.85 13.56
N LYS A 431 2.81 18.52 13.39
CA LYS A 431 2.68 17.55 14.51
C LYS A 431 3.79 17.72 15.56
N ALA A 432 4.99 18.11 15.14
CA ALA A 432 6.12 18.38 16.03
C ALA A 432 6.05 19.76 16.71
N GLY A 433 4.99 20.54 16.49
CA GLY A 433 4.84 21.90 17.05
C GLY A 433 5.68 22.97 16.33
N ARG A 434 6.38 22.62 15.24
CA ARG A 434 7.23 23.52 14.45
C ARG A 434 6.39 24.25 13.40
N HIS A 435 5.38 25.00 13.86
CA HIS A 435 4.32 25.55 13.01
C HIS A 435 4.84 26.54 11.94
N ASP A 436 5.86 27.35 12.24
CA ASP A 436 6.41 28.31 11.28
C ASP A 436 7.11 27.62 10.10
N GLU A 437 7.87 26.58 10.38
CA GLU A 437 8.50 25.77 9.33
C GLU A 437 7.47 24.99 8.53
N ALA A 438 6.42 24.48 9.20
CA ALA A 438 5.31 23.81 8.53
C ALA A 438 4.59 24.74 7.54
N ILE A 439 4.29 25.98 7.95
CA ILE A 439 3.69 27.01 7.09
C ILE A 439 4.56 27.26 5.86
N GLN A 440 5.88 27.43 6.05
CA GLN A 440 6.81 27.63 4.95
C GLN A 440 6.82 26.45 3.97
N GLN A 441 6.85 25.21 4.47
CA GLN A 441 6.85 24.02 3.61
C GLN A 441 5.52 23.85 2.86
N TYR A 442 4.37 24.14 3.48
CA TYR A 442 3.09 24.16 2.78
C TYR A 442 3.06 25.21 1.65
N GLN A 443 3.58 26.41 1.90
CA GLN A 443 3.67 27.47 0.88
C GLN A 443 4.57 27.06 -0.30
N ILE A 444 5.73 26.45 -0.02
CA ILE A 444 6.62 25.92 -1.07
C ILE A 444 5.93 24.81 -1.85
N GLY A 445 5.28 23.86 -1.16
CA GLY A 445 4.55 22.75 -1.78
C GLY A 445 3.41 23.23 -2.69
N LEU A 446 2.64 24.21 -2.24
CA LEU A 446 1.56 24.84 -3.02
C LEU A 446 2.10 25.63 -4.24
N GLY A 447 3.38 26.02 -4.22
CA GLY A 447 4.06 26.55 -5.41
C GLY A 447 4.25 25.51 -6.51
N PHE A 448 4.34 24.22 -6.15
CA PHE A 448 4.41 23.10 -7.09
C PHE A 448 3.02 22.58 -7.49
N ASP A 449 2.10 22.46 -6.53
CA ASP A 449 0.71 22.10 -6.78
C ASP A 449 -0.27 23.08 -6.11
N PRO A 450 -0.70 24.12 -6.85
CA PRO A 450 -1.66 25.11 -6.34
C PRO A 450 -3.10 24.60 -6.18
N ASN A 451 -3.40 23.37 -6.61
CA ASN A 451 -4.74 22.80 -6.60
C ASN A 451 -4.92 21.71 -5.53
N ASP A 452 -3.99 21.58 -4.59
CA ASP A 452 -4.14 20.68 -3.45
C ASP A 452 -5.03 21.32 -2.37
N GLY A 453 -6.28 20.89 -2.31
CA GLY A 453 -7.26 21.38 -1.33
C GLY A 453 -6.90 21.04 0.12
N THR A 454 -6.25 19.91 0.35
CA THR A 454 -5.87 19.44 1.70
C THR A 454 -4.70 20.26 2.24
N ALA A 455 -3.74 20.62 1.40
CA ALA A 455 -2.63 21.50 1.74
C ALA A 455 -3.13 22.92 2.04
N HIS A 456 -4.04 23.46 1.22
CA HIS A 456 -4.70 24.73 1.51
C HIS A 456 -5.44 24.73 2.86
N TYR A 457 -6.22 23.68 3.13
CA TYR A 457 -6.92 23.49 4.39
C TYR A 457 -5.96 23.41 5.59
N SER A 458 -4.86 22.66 5.45
CA SER A 458 -3.88 22.45 6.52
C SER A 458 -3.11 23.74 6.83
N LEU A 459 -2.68 24.46 5.78
CA LEU A 459 -2.05 25.77 5.90
C LEU A 459 -2.99 26.79 6.55
N ALA A 460 -4.25 26.86 6.10
CA ALA A 460 -5.25 27.74 6.71
C ALA A 460 -5.44 27.46 8.21
N THR A 461 -5.53 26.18 8.60
CA THR A 461 -5.71 25.79 10.00
C THR A 461 -4.51 26.24 10.86
N LEU A 462 -3.28 26.10 10.35
CA LEU A 462 -2.08 26.60 11.03
C LEU A 462 -2.09 28.13 11.14
N LEU A 463 -2.45 28.85 10.08
CA LEU A 463 -2.55 30.31 10.09
C LEU A 463 -3.60 30.80 11.11
N LEU A 464 -4.77 30.15 11.18
CA LEU A 464 -5.80 30.44 12.16
C LEU A 464 -5.32 30.19 13.60
N SER A 465 -4.57 29.12 13.85
CA SER A 465 -3.96 28.87 15.17
C SER A 465 -2.98 29.96 15.62
N LYS A 466 -2.45 30.73 14.66
CA LYS A 466 -1.60 31.91 14.89
C LYS A 466 -2.36 33.23 14.80
N SER A 467 -3.69 33.17 14.76
CA SER A 467 -4.59 34.32 14.61
C SER A 467 -4.37 35.15 13.33
N LYS A 468 -3.78 34.56 12.29
CA LYS A 468 -3.55 35.18 10.98
C LYS A 468 -4.76 34.96 10.07
N VAL A 469 -5.91 35.52 10.45
CA VAL A 469 -7.20 35.29 9.77
C VAL A 469 -7.17 35.75 8.31
N ASP A 470 -6.57 36.92 8.03
CA ASP A 470 -6.51 37.49 6.69
C ASP A 470 -5.70 36.61 5.71
N GLU A 471 -4.55 36.07 6.17
CA GLU A 471 -3.75 35.13 5.37
C GLU A 471 -4.47 33.78 5.18
N ALA A 472 -5.25 33.34 6.18
CA ALA A 472 -5.98 32.08 6.11
C ALA A 472 -7.18 32.14 5.14
N ALA A 473 -7.84 33.30 5.03
CA ALA A 473 -9.10 33.43 4.29
C ALA A 473 -9.02 32.91 2.86
N GLY A 474 -8.00 33.34 2.10
CA GLY A 474 -7.82 32.91 0.71
C GLY A 474 -7.59 31.40 0.57
N HIS A 475 -6.87 30.79 1.51
CA HIS A 475 -6.64 29.34 1.50
C HIS A 475 -7.89 28.54 1.88
N ILE A 476 -8.71 29.04 2.82
CA ILE A 476 -9.98 28.41 3.20
C ILE A 476 -10.94 28.41 1.99
N GLU A 477 -11.11 29.57 1.35
CA GLU A 477 -11.93 29.70 0.14
C GLU A 477 -11.46 28.79 -1.00
N GLN A 478 -10.14 28.72 -1.21
CA GLN A 478 -9.56 27.87 -2.25
C GLN A 478 -9.77 26.38 -1.95
N SER A 479 -9.59 25.93 -0.70
CA SER A 479 -9.86 24.52 -0.33
C SER A 479 -11.33 24.13 -0.60
N LEU A 480 -12.28 24.99 -0.23
CA LEU A 480 -13.71 24.76 -0.46
C LEU A 480 -14.06 24.81 -1.96
N ARG A 481 -13.39 25.66 -2.74
CA ARG A 481 -13.57 25.72 -4.20
C ARG A 481 -13.11 24.44 -4.88
N LEU A 482 -11.98 23.87 -4.43
CA LEU A 482 -11.40 22.66 -4.99
C LEU A 482 -12.24 21.41 -4.68
N ASP A 483 -12.82 21.34 -3.48
CA ASP A 483 -13.79 20.29 -3.12
C ASP A 483 -15.00 20.86 -2.34
N PRO A 484 -16.07 21.28 -3.06
CA PRO A 484 -17.27 21.84 -2.45
C PRO A 484 -18.08 20.85 -1.59
N HIS A 485 -17.85 19.55 -1.76
CA HIS A 485 -18.55 18.47 -1.05
C HIS A 485 -17.76 17.95 0.15
N ASN A 486 -16.59 18.50 0.44
CA ASN A 486 -15.83 18.20 1.64
C ASN A 486 -16.43 18.88 2.88
N GLY A 487 -16.90 18.09 3.85
CA GLY A 487 -17.46 18.61 5.09
C GLY A 487 -16.45 19.35 5.96
N GLU A 488 -15.18 18.93 5.97
CA GLU A 488 -14.14 19.60 6.77
C GLU A 488 -13.77 20.96 6.19
N PHE A 489 -13.65 21.08 4.86
CA PHE A 489 -13.38 22.36 4.20
C PHE A 489 -14.53 23.34 4.43
N ARG A 490 -15.78 22.86 4.32
CA ARG A 490 -16.96 23.67 4.61
C ARG A 490 -17.06 24.09 6.07
N SER A 491 -16.68 23.23 7.01
CA SER A 491 -16.60 23.58 8.44
C SER A 491 -15.55 24.67 8.70
N ASN A 492 -14.40 24.64 8.01
CA ASN A 492 -13.37 25.67 8.15
C ASN A 492 -13.83 27.02 7.58
N TYR A 493 -14.57 27.00 6.46
CA TYR A 493 -15.21 28.19 5.92
C TYR A 493 -16.28 28.77 6.85
N ALA A 494 -17.06 27.92 7.52
CA ALA A 494 -17.99 28.37 8.56
C ALA A 494 -17.26 29.07 9.72
N TYR A 495 -16.12 28.52 10.15
CA TYR A 495 -15.28 29.13 11.18
C TYR A 495 -14.68 30.48 10.72
N LEU A 496 -14.27 30.60 9.46
CA LEU A 496 -13.85 31.89 8.89
C LEU A 496 -14.97 32.93 8.97
N LEU A 497 -16.19 32.58 8.53
CA LEU A 497 -17.35 33.46 8.61
C LEU A 497 -17.66 33.88 10.06
N GLU A 498 -17.57 32.95 11.02
CA GLU A 498 -17.70 33.22 12.45
C GLU A 498 -16.65 34.24 12.91
N SER A 499 -15.39 34.05 12.55
CA SER A 499 -14.28 34.97 12.90
C SER A 499 -14.43 36.37 12.31
N LEU A 500 -15.11 36.49 11.17
CA LEU A 500 -15.46 37.76 10.52
C LEU A 500 -16.78 38.36 11.06
N GLY A 501 -17.40 37.76 12.07
CA GLY A 501 -18.66 38.24 12.66
C GLY A 501 -19.93 37.89 11.87
N ARG A 502 -19.82 37.13 10.78
CA ARG A 502 -20.93 36.73 9.89
C ARG A 502 -21.64 35.46 10.40
N LYS A 503 -22.05 35.49 11.67
CA LYS A 503 -22.59 34.32 12.40
C LYS A 503 -23.83 33.68 11.76
N ASN A 504 -24.73 34.51 11.21
CA ASN A 504 -25.95 34.05 10.56
C ASN A 504 -25.68 33.23 9.28
N GLU A 505 -24.56 33.48 8.62
CA GLU A 505 -24.13 32.68 7.46
C GLU A 505 -23.38 31.43 7.92
N ALA A 506 -22.53 31.56 8.94
CA ALA A 506 -21.72 30.46 9.49
C ALA A 506 -22.58 29.25 9.90
N VAL A 507 -23.72 29.46 10.56
CA VAL A 507 -24.61 28.36 11.01
C VAL A 507 -25.05 27.45 9.85
N GLY A 508 -25.46 28.02 8.71
CA GLY A 508 -25.88 27.23 7.55
C GLY A 508 -24.75 26.41 6.94
N HIS A 509 -23.51 26.92 7.01
CA HIS A 509 -22.32 26.20 6.57
C HIS A 509 -21.93 25.07 7.52
N TYR A 510 -22.02 25.27 8.84
CA TYR A 510 -21.79 24.20 9.82
C TYR A 510 -22.81 23.07 9.68
N GLU A 511 -24.11 23.37 9.53
CA GLU A 511 -25.14 22.36 9.29
C GLU A 511 -24.93 21.60 7.97
N ALA A 512 -24.52 22.30 6.91
CA ALA A 512 -24.19 21.65 5.65
C ALA A 512 -22.97 20.73 5.79
N ALA A 513 -21.96 21.14 6.58
CA ALA A 513 -20.77 20.34 6.84
C ALA A 513 -21.13 19.02 7.57
N THR A 514 -21.99 19.05 8.59
CA THR A 514 -22.43 17.82 9.29
C THR A 514 -23.25 16.90 8.38
N ARG A 515 -24.05 17.43 7.45
CA ARG A 515 -24.74 16.62 6.43
C ARG A 515 -23.78 15.96 5.43
N LEU A 516 -22.73 16.67 5.01
CA LEU A 516 -21.73 16.13 4.09
C LEU A 516 -20.81 15.10 4.76
N SER A 517 -20.58 15.23 6.06
CA SER A 517 -19.67 14.35 6.81
C SER A 517 -20.28 13.91 8.15
N PRO A 518 -21.37 13.11 8.13
CA PRO A 518 -22.14 12.77 9.33
C PRO A 518 -21.38 11.93 10.36
N LYS A 519 -20.28 11.29 9.96
CA LYS A 519 -19.39 10.50 10.83
C LYS A 519 -18.13 11.25 11.25
N SER A 520 -17.92 12.49 10.79
CA SER A 520 -16.74 13.27 11.18
C SER A 520 -16.94 13.88 12.56
N ALA A 521 -16.28 13.29 13.57
CA ALA A 521 -16.31 13.81 14.94
C ALA A 521 -15.77 15.25 15.02
N LYS A 522 -14.78 15.60 14.19
CA LYS A 522 -14.20 16.95 14.13
C LYS A 522 -15.21 17.99 13.63
N VAL A 523 -15.94 17.67 12.55
CA VAL A 523 -16.97 18.58 12.00
C VAL A 523 -18.09 18.81 13.01
N ARG A 524 -18.55 17.76 13.69
CA ARG A 524 -19.57 17.86 14.73
C ARG A 524 -19.10 18.64 15.95
N TYR A 525 -17.88 18.39 16.40
CA TYR A 525 -17.25 19.13 17.49
C TYR A 525 -17.17 20.63 17.18
N ASN A 526 -16.73 21.00 15.96
CA ASN A 526 -16.67 22.40 15.55
C ASN A 526 -18.06 23.06 15.55
N TYR A 527 -19.09 22.37 15.07
CA TYR A 527 -20.45 22.90 15.11
C TYR A 527 -20.98 23.03 16.55
N ALA A 528 -20.75 22.03 17.39
CA ALA A 528 -21.09 22.07 18.81
C ALA A 528 -20.44 23.26 19.52
N MET A 529 -19.17 23.53 19.19
CA MET A 529 -18.44 24.67 19.73
C MET A 529 -19.02 26.02 19.31
N PHE A 530 -19.41 26.16 18.04
CA PHE A 530 -20.14 27.33 17.56
C PHE A 530 -21.46 27.51 18.32
N LEU A 531 -22.26 26.46 18.45
CA LEU A 531 -23.55 26.49 19.17
C LEU A 531 -23.38 26.89 20.65
N ALA A 532 -22.36 26.35 21.32
CA ALA A 532 -22.05 26.68 22.70
C ALA A 532 -21.68 28.17 22.87
N ARG A 533 -20.89 28.75 21.96
CA ARG A 533 -20.56 30.20 21.96
C ARG A 533 -21.77 31.09 21.70
N GLU A 534 -22.73 30.60 20.93
CA GLU A 534 -24.02 31.28 20.69
C GLU A 534 -25.03 31.06 21.83
N GLY A 535 -24.66 30.36 22.90
CA GLY A 535 -25.53 30.08 24.05
C GLY A 535 -26.60 29.01 23.80
N LYS A 536 -26.56 28.32 22.67
CA LYS A 536 -27.51 27.24 22.31
C LYS A 536 -27.08 25.91 22.92
N LEU A 537 -27.00 25.88 24.25
CA LEU A 537 -26.39 24.80 25.03
C LEU A 537 -27.01 23.42 24.75
N ASP A 538 -28.33 23.33 24.64
CA ASP A 538 -29.02 22.06 24.36
C ASP A 538 -28.65 21.46 22.99
N GLN A 539 -28.51 22.31 21.96
CA GLN A 539 -28.10 21.88 20.63
C GLN A 539 -26.63 21.49 20.61
N ALA A 540 -25.78 22.23 21.34
CA ALA A 540 -24.37 21.92 21.47
C ALA A 540 -24.14 20.53 22.10
N ILE A 541 -24.89 20.19 23.16
CA ILE A 541 -24.81 18.88 23.82
C ILE A 541 -25.11 17.74 22.83
N VAL A 542 -26.13 17.89 21.99
CA VAL A 542 -26.47 16.86 20.97
C VAL A 542 -25.30 16.63 20.01
N GLU A 543 -24.70 17.69 19.50
CA GLU A 543 -23.58 17.57 18.55
C GLU A 543 -22.28 17.09 19.22
N PHE A 544 -22.00 17.49 20.46
CA PHE A 544 -20.89 16.94 21.24
C PHE A 544 -21.06 15.44 21.50
N GLN A 545 -22.27 14.99 21.87
CA GLN A 545 -22.56 13.57 22.04
C GLN A 545 -22.37 12.78 20.74
N GLU A 546 -22.77 13.33 19.59
CA GLU A 546 -22.49 12.70 18.30
C GLU A 546 -20.98 12.68 17.98
N ALA A 547 -20.23 13.72 18.33
CA ALA A 547 -18.77 13.74 18.15
C ALA A 547 -18.10 12.62 18.96
N VAL A 548 -18.46 12.48 20.24
CA VAL A 548 -17.98 11.40 21.12
C VAL A 548 -18.44 10.02 20.62
N ARG A 549 -19.69 9.86 20.18
CA ARG A 549 -20.17 8.60 19.57
C ARG A 549 -19.34 8.17 18.36
N ASN A 550 -19.00 9.13 17.49
CA ASN A 550 -18.23 8.85 16.27
C ASN A 550 -16.73 8.66 16.57
N LYS A 551 -16.21 9.27 17.65
CA LYS A 551 -14.83 9.12 18.10
C LYS A 551 -14.76 9.05 19.64
N PRO A 552 -14.86 7.85 20.22
CA PRO A 552 -14.90 7.67 21.68
C PRO A 552 -13.62 8.09 22.42
N ASP A 553 -12.50 8.23 21.73
CA ASP A 553 -11.22 8.68 22.30
C ASP A 553 -10.96 10.19 22.09
N TYR A 554 -11.99 10.98 21.75
CA TYR A 554 -11.85 12.41 21.51
C TYR A 554 -11.92 13.22 22.82
N ALA A 555 -10.78 13.30 23.52
CA ALA A 555 -10.67 13.95 24.84
C ALA A 555 -11.21 15.39 24.90
N ASP A 556 -11.04 16.21 23.85
CA ASP A 556 -11.57 17.57 23.80
C ASP A 556 -13.10 17.59 23.75
N ALA A 557 -13.70 16.74 22.91
CA ALA A 557 -15.15 16.62 22.83
C ALA A 557 -15.76 16.07 24.14
N GLU A 558 -15.10 15.11 24.79
CA GLU A 558 -15.51 14.60 26.11
C GLU A 558 -15.50 15.71 27.17
N CYS A 559 -14.44 16.50 27.22
CA CYS A 559 -14.29 17.59 28.19
C CYS A 559 -15.33 18.70 27.98
N ASP A 560 -15.57 19.08 26.72
CA ASP A 560 -16.52 20.15 26.39
C ASP A 560 -17.98 19.68 26.53
N LEU A 561 -18.26 18.41 26.24
CA LEU A 561 -19.55 17.78 26.55
C LEU A 561 -19.83 17.81 28.05
N ALA A 562 -18.85 17.36 28.86
CA ALA A 562 -18.97 17.37 30.32
C ALA A 562 -19.21 18.77 30.87
N THR A 563 -18.50 19.76 30.32
CA THR A 563 -18.65 21.17 30.67
C THR A 563 -20.05 21.69 30.32
N ALA A 564 -20.56 21.36 29.14
CA ALA A 564 -21.89 21.75 28.70
C ALA A 564 -23.00 21.12 29.57
N LEU A 565 -22.86 19.83 29.92
CA LEU A 565 -23.78 19.13 30.82
C LEU A 565 -23.77 19.72 32.23
N TYR A 566 -22.59 20.07 32.74
CA TYR A 566 -22.45 20.75 34.02
C TYR A 566 -23.16 22.12 34.02
N GLN A 567 -23.02 22.90 32.96
CA GLN A 567 -23.71 24.19 32.81
C GLN A 567 -25.23 24.02 32.76
N LYS A 568 -25.72 22.93 32.14
CA LYS A 568 -27.13 22.54 32.12
C LYS A 568 -27.64 22.02 33.48
N GLY A 569 -26.74 21.70 34.41
CA GLY A 569 -27.05 21.17 35.74
C GLY A 569 -27.15 19.64 35.80
N ASP A 570 -26.83 18.92 34.72
CA ASP A 570 -26.76 17.46 34.73
C ASP A 570 -25.40 16.99 35.29
N LEU A 571 -25.30 17.03 36.63
CA LEU A 571 -24.05 16.76 37.34
C LEU A 571 -23.58 15.30 37.20
N GLU A 572 -24.48 14.32 37.12
CA GLU A 572 -24.11 12.90 37.01
C GLU A 572 -23.53 12.58 35.62
N SER A 573 -24.16 13.07 34.55
CA SER A 573 -23.61 12.90 33.21
C SER A 573 -22.28 13.66 33.06
N ALA A 574 -22.20 14.89 33.59
CA ALA A 574 -20.96 15.67 33.57
C ALA A 574 -19.81 14.94 34.28
N LYS A 575 -20.06 14.36 35.46
CA LYS A 575 -19.09 13.55 36.20
C LYS A 575 -18.56 12.38 35.37
N THR A 576 -19.46 11.66 34.71
CA THR A 576 -19.11 10.50 33.86
C THR A 576 -18.15 10.90 32.74
N HIS A 577 -18.48 11.97 32.01
CA HIS A 577 -17.65 12.45 30.90
C HIS A 577 -16.34 13.10 31.37
N PHE A 578 -16.30 13.77 32.54
CA PHE A 578 -15.03 14.26 33.10
C PHE A 578 -14.10 13.13 33.57
N LEU A 579 -14.64 12.04 34.13
CA LEU A 579 -13.85 10.85 34.47
C LEU A 579 -13.22 10.25 33.21
N GLU A 580 -13.99 10.17 32.12
CA GLU A 580 -13.46 9.69 30.84
C GLU A 580 -12.42 10.63 30.25
N THR A 581 -12.63 11.95 30.35
CA THR A 581 -11.63 12.96 29.96
C THR A 581 -10.31 12.76 30.69
N VAL A 582 -10.35 12.53 32.01
CA VAL A 582 -9.15 12.25 32.81
C VAL A 582 -8.50 10.93 32.43
N ARG A 583 -9.28 9.92 32.06
CA ARG A 583 -8.78 8.63 31.55
C ARG A 583 -8.06 8.79 30.22
N LEU A 584 -8.61 9.60 29.31
CA LEU A 584 -8.07 9.86 27.96
C LEU A 584 -6.87 10.80 27.98
N ASP A 585 -6.90 11.85 28.81
CA ASP A 585 -5.83 12.84 28.96
C ASP A 585 -5.50 13.11 30.45
N PRO A 586 -4.66 12.25 31.07
CA PRO A 586 -4.27 12.40 32.47
C PRO A 586 -3.42 13.64 32.77
N LYS A 587 -3.03 14.43 31.76
CA LYS A 587 -2.25 15.66 31.92
C LYS A 587 -3.12 16.93 31.82
N ARG A 588 -4.44 16.77 31.74
CA ARG A 588 -5.39 17.88 31.63
C ARG A 588 -5.83 18.38 33.01
N ALA A 589 -5.12 19.37 33.54
CA ALA A 589 -5.45 19.96 34.85
C ALA A 589 -6.88 20.53 34.91
N THR A 590 -7.39 21.08 33.81
CA THR A 590 -8.75 21.61 33.70
C THR A 590 -9.82 20.54 33.93
N ALA A 591 -9.60 19.30 33.47
CA ALA A 591 -10.54 18.20 33.65
C ALA A 591 -10.64 17.79 35.13
N TYR A 592 -9.50 17.67 35.83
CA TYR A 592 -9.47 17.43 37.28
C TYR A 592 -10.18 18.53 38.07
N ASN A 593 -9.90 19.80 37.74
CA ASN A 593 -10.56 20.93 38.39
C ASN A 593 -12.08 20.93 38.17
N ASN A 594 -12.54 20.64 36.95
CA ASN A 594 -13.96 20.62 36.67
C ASN A 594 -14.65 19.42 37.33
N LEU A 595 -14.00 18.25 37.36
CA LEU A 595 -14.47 17.09 38.10
C LEU A 595 -14.58 17.39 39.61
N GLY A 596 -13.59 18.07 40.19
CA GLY A 596 -13.65 18.53 41.58
C GLY A 596 -14.81 19.49 41.83
N THR A 597 -15.09 20.37 40.87
CA THR A 597 -16.21 21.30 40.93
C THR A 597 -17.56 20.57 40.87
N VAL A 598 -17.67 19.50 40.08
CA VAL A 598 -18.86 18.62 40.06
C VAL A 598 -19.04 17.95 41.43
N TYR A 599 -18.00 17.33 41.98
CA TYR A 599 -18.06 16.72 43.32
C TYR A 599 -18.44 17.73 44.41
N PHE A 600 -17.88 18.94 44.34
CA PHE A 600 -18.20 20.01 45.29
C PHE A 600 -19.69 20.39 45.23
N ARG A 601 -20.26 20.54 44.04
CA ARG A 601 -21.70 20.82 43.86
C ARG A 601 -22.60 19.66 44.29
N GLN A 602 -22.12 18.42 44.21
CA GLN A 602 -22.82 17.24 44.72
C GLN A 602 -22.70 17.07 46.25
N GLY A 603 -21.95 17.93 46.95
CA GLY A 603 -21.70 17.83 48.38
C GLY A 603 -20.62 16.82 48.77
N HIS A 604 -19.93 16.22 47.80
CA HIS A 604 -18.83 15.28 48.02
C HIS A 604 -17.50 16.00 48.25
N ILE A 605 -17.43 16.77 49.35
CA ILE A 605 -16.34 17.72 49.62
C ILE A 605 -14.95 17.04 49.63
N SER A 606 -14.81 15.87 50.26
CA SER A 606 -13.54 15.15 50.30
C SER A 606 -13.05 14.73 48.90
N GLN A 607 -13.96 14.29 48.03
CA GLN A 607 -13.62 13.93 46.66
C GLN A 607 -13.23 15.18 45.85
N ALA A 608 -13.93 16.29 46.06
CA ALA A 608 -13.61 17.57 45.42
C ALA A 608 -12.17 18.02 45.75
N ILE A 609 -11.79 18.00 47.02
CA ILE A 609 -10.43 18.32 47.49
C ILE A 609 -9.39 17.45 46.78
N THR A 610 -9.61 16.14 46.71
CA THR A 610 -8.71 15.21 45.99
C THR A 610 -8.52 15.62 44.54
N GLN A 611 -9.60 15.93 43.82
CA GLN A 611 -9.48 16.30 42.41
C GLN A 611 -8.82 17.68 42.21
N PHE A 612 -9.07 18.66 43.08
CA PHE A 612 -8.38 19.94 43.01
C PHE A 612 -6.87 19.79 43.28
N ASN A 613 -6.48 18.92 44.21
CA ASN A 613 -5.08 18.60 44.44
C ASN A 613 -4.43 17.91 43.23
N GLU A 614 -5.12 16.99 42.55
CA GLU A 614 -4.62 16.39 41.30
C GLU A 614 -4.46 17.44 40.19
N ALA A 615 -5.40 18.39 40.06
CA ALA A 615 -5.28 19.50 39.12
C ALA A 615 -4.00 20.33 39.39
N LEU A 616 -3.68 20.60 40.66
CA LEU A 616 -2.46 21.31 41.07
C LEU A 616 -1.20 20.45 40.95
N ARG A 617 -1.29 19.13 41.11
CA ARG A 617 -0.16 18.21 40.85
C ARG A 617 0.23 18.25 39.37
N VAL A 618 -0.76 18.27 38.48
CA VAL A 618 -0.57 18.35 37.03
C VAL A 618 -0.12 19.74 36.60
N GLN A 619 -0.73 20.79 37.17
CA GLN A 619 -0.39 22.19 36.90
C GLN A 619 -0.32 23.00 38.20
N PRO A 620 0.87 23.12 38.82
CA PRO A 620 1.04 23.76 40.14
C PRO A 620 0.55 25.22 40.24
N GLN A 621 0.53 25.94 39.12
CA GLN A 621 0.13 27.35 39.06
C GLN A 621 -1.33 27.54 38.61
N PHE A 622 -2.16 26.50 38.67
CA PHE A 622 -3.54 26.59 38.18
C PHE A 622 -4.44 27.34 39.19
N GLN A 623 -4.57 28.66 39.01
CA GLN A 623 -5.27 29.57 39.91
C GLN A 623 -6.71 29.15 40.25
N ALA A 624 -7.47 28.68 39.26
CA ALA A 624 -8.86 28.23 39.49
C ALA A 624 -8.91 27.04 40.47
N ALA A 625 -7.98 26.09 40.37
CA ALA A 625 -7.90 24.95 41.27
C ALA A 625 -7.49 25.37 42.69
N VAL A 626 -6.60 26.36 42.85
CA VAL A 626 -6.24 26.92 44.17
C VAL A 626 -7.47 27.53 44.86
N GLN A 627 -8.21 28.38 44.14
CA GLN A 627 -9.41 29.02 44.67
C GLN A 627 -10.50 28.01 45.01
N ASN A 628 -10.68 26.99 44.16
CA ASN A 628 -11.65 25.93 44.39
C ASN A 628 -11.26 25.04 45.59
N LEU A 629 -9.97 24.72 45.74
CA LEU A 629 -9.45 23.97 46.88
C LEU A 629 -9.62 24.74 48.20
N GLN A 630 -9.38 26.05 48.19
CA GLN A 630 -9.61 26.89 49.37
C GLN A 630 -11.07 26.85 49.78
N ARG A 631 -12.00 27.08 48.84
CA ARG A 631 -13.45 27.02 49.10
C ARG A 631 -13.88 25.64 49.62
N ALA A 632 -13.36 24.57 49.04
CA ALA A 632 -13.66 23.21 49.48
C ALA A 632 -13.12 22.90 50.88
N SER A 633 -11.92 23.38 51.20
CA SER A 633 -11.31 23.24 52.52
C SER A 633 -12.08 24.02 53.59
N GLU A 634 -12.49 25.26 53.32
CA GLU A 634 -13.31 26.07 54.23
C GLU A 634 -14.64 25.39 54.55
N GLU A 635 -15.31 24.83 53.53
CA GLU A 635 -16.56 24.09 53.71
C GLU A 635 -16.35 22.79 54.51
N ALA A 636 -15.25 22.07 54.26
CA ALA A 636 -14.90 20.88 55.05
C ALA A 636 -14.68 21.24 56.54
N SER A 637 -13.98 22.33 56.82
CA SER A 637 -13.78 22.81 58.19
C SER A 637 -15.09 23.24 58.86
N ARG A 638 -16.01 23.88 58.13
CA ARG A 638 -17.35 24.22 58.66
C ARG A 638 -18.16 22.97 59.01
N LEU A 639 -18.17 21.96 58.15
CA LEU A 639 -18.88 20.71 58.39
C LEU A 639 -18.31 19.95 59.61
N GLN A 640 -16.98 20.01 59.80
CA GLN A 640 -16.34 19.45 61.00
C GLN A 640 -16.69 20.22 62.28
N ALA A 641 -16.72 21.56 62.23
CA ALA A 641 -17.06 22.40 63.38
C ALA A 641 -18.56 22.36 63.76
N GLY A 642 -19.45 22.16 62.78
CA GLY A 642 -20.90 22.01 63.01
C GLY A 642 -21.33 20.62 63.50
N GLY A 643 -20.48 19.60 63.36
CA GLY A 643 -20.71 18.24 63.85
C GLY A 643 -20.33 18.02 65.32
N SER A 644 -19.76 19.02 65.99
CA SER A 644 -19.37 18.99 67.40
C SER A 644 -20.35 19.80 68.27
N THR A 645 -21.58 19.30 68.45
CA THR A 645 -22.36 19.60 69.66
C THR A 645 -21.90 18.64 70.77
N PRO A 646 -21.41 19.14 71.93
CA PRO A 646 -21.17 18.28 73.10
C PRO A 646 -22.52 17.73 73.63
N PRO A 647 -22.50 16.60 74.36
CA PRO A 647 -23.71 15.87 74.77
C PRO A 647 -24.69 16.68 75.63
#